data_AF-A0A3S5IRE9-F1
#
_entry.id   AF-A0A3S5IRE9-F1
#
_cell.length_a   1.000
_cell.length_b   1.000
_cell.length_c   1.000
_cell.angle_alpha   90.00
_cell.angle_beta   90.00
_cell.angle_gamma   90.00
#
_symmetry.space_group_name_H-M   'P 1'
#
loop_
_entity.id
_entity.type
_entity.pdbx_description
1 polymer ?
#
loop_
_entity_poly.entity_id
_entity_poly.type
_entity_poly.pdbx_seq_one_letter_code
_entity_poly.pdbx_strand_id
1 'polypeptide(L)'
;MLTVTEDKIPVPLIPDTELCDVRIGATDPALFFCINVETPCQVTIEFQEFNSAARCVVLLSPTDPRPNIYTAVWKCLSPEQNKTVTILPADPSYHVGVFYLAVRYVEKSGNSFIRLKLTLQEQYEGEWYSNANGALYYGMWSGFSYHGRGRCIYGVSSKLMECGTLKWSGRSLWKQSEFSSWQVEAAPLLEGAKLDLSCKDVGWSILQLPAPTLEVYDGEWVHGKKEGLGVYQWADRAYWGMWKNGKREGEGVMCTCDGYRYEGEWLNDKKGGVGSAVYPDGTQYHGGWSEDMRSGEGVFTYANGVVICGTWTKDALSSTVRATYSDGSSYIGEWSYDCRHGKGRYVDAAGNSFEGMWAMDKRAGSGTLTFINGVVCVAVWEDDVRKGGTFTFPNGEVYVGDWDEEACLREGQGQCTYPIGDVYEGSWKNDERHGFGKFIQLDGNRVYEGEWKEGKRHGIGTQETEEGIYQGEFQDDVRCGHGLHMGRRDSMYRGTWKDDARVGPGISFDSKKGTIYQGLFLLGKLQSVGTSRSEKDMYEGTWCDGERHGVGVSTLPNGDVVRCVWHHGVPQEGQVLYKYRDGDTYEGEWKNGLRCGKGTQTYADGSIYAGEWFEGKPHGHGSYTDARGEVLVGVWAEGERLDAQGCVHFADGSVYEGDLCSGRPHGNGRLSYPDGTSFEGRFRDGVYLL
;
A
#
# COMPACT_ATOMS: atom_id res chain seq x y z
N MET A 1 -15.97 -0.01 86.03
CA MET A 1 -16.46 -0.85 87.14
C MET A 1 -17.98 -0.80 87.12
N LEU A 2 -18.61 -1.99 87.12
CA LEU A 2 -20.02 -2.30 87.43
C LEU A 2 -21.15 -1.77 86.51
N THR A 3 -21.60 -2.71 85.67
CA THR A 3 -22.95 -3.17 85.27
C THR A 3 -24.25 -2.57 85.88
N VAL A 4 -25.35 -2.89 85.15
CA VAL A 4 -26.82 -2.85 85.45
C VAL A 4 -27.52 -1.69 84.72
N THR A 5 -28.04 -1.89 83.49
CA THR A 5 -29.29 -2.55 83.01
C THR A 5 -30.56 -1.72 83.19
N GLU A 6 -31.34 -1.72 82.10
CA GLU A 6 -32.79 -1.47 81.98
C GLU A 6 -33.28 -0.08 82.39
N ASP A 7 -33.83 0.67 81.43
CA ASP A 7 -35.20 1.20 81.51
C ASP A 7 -35.53 2.17 80.37
N LYS A 8 -36.76 2.04 79.82
CA LYS A 8 -37.62 3.03 79.10
C LYS A 8 -37.92 2.81 77.59
N ILE A 9 -38.63 1.73 77.20
CA ILE A 9 -40.12 1.58 77.03
C ILE A 9 -40.89 2.82 76.41
N PRO A 10 -42.00 2.75 75.58
CA PRO A 10 -42.48 1.77 74.55
C PRO A 10 -43.45 2.27 73.37
N VAL A 11 -43.81 1.34 72.43
CA VAL A 11 -45.03 1.11 71.54
C VAL A 11 -45.69 2.18 70.61
N PRO A 12 -46.61 1.84 69.65
CA PRO A 12 -46.85 0.63 68.79
C PRO A 12 -47.23 0.93 67.30
N LEU A 13 -47.25 -0.08 66.40
CA LEU A 13 -48.44 -0.56 65.64
C LEU A 13 -48.13 -1.73 64.67
N ILE A 14 -49.12 -2.60 64.60
CA ILE A 14 -49.31 -3.93 63.94
C ILE A 14 -50.05 -3.66 62.58
N PRO A 15 -50.40 -4.58 61.63
CA PRO A 15 -50.16 -6.02 61.37
C PRO A 15 -49.77 -6.35 59.90
N ASP A 16 -49.67 -7.65 59.61
CA ASP A 16 -49.76 -8.28 58.29
C ASP A 16 -48.48 -8.32 57.47
N THR A 17 -47.61 -9.24 57.88
CA THR A 17 -46.71 -9.91 56.95
C THR A 17 -46.55 -11.33 57.44
N GLU A 18 -47.02 -12.31 56.66
CA GLU A 18 -46.73 -13.72 56.92
C GLU A 18 -45.23 -13.92 56.70
N LEU A 19 -44.50 -14.18 57.79
CA LEU A 19 -43.05 -14.26 57.84
C LEU A 19 -42.66 -15.49 58.69
N CYS A 20 -41.67 -16.25 58.23
CA CYS A 20 -41.51 -17.69 58.56
C CYS A 20 -40.51 -17.99 59.71
N ASP A 21 -40.91 -18.05 60.98
CA ASP A 21 -40.00 -18.22 62.14
C ASP A 21 -38.98 -19.40 62.12
N VAL A 22 -37.80 -19.24 62.77
CA VAL A 22 -36.79 -20.30 62.95
C VAL A 22 -36.92 -21.03 64.29
N ARG A 23 -37.12 -22.37 64.31
CA ARG A 23 -37.22 -23.15 65.57
C ARG A 23 -35.87 -23.76 65.99
N ILE A 24 -35.34 -23.36 67.15
CA ILE A 24 -34.25 -24.06 67.87
C ILE A 24 -34.85 -24.97 68.92
N GLY A 25 -34.40 -26.24 68.98
CA GLY A 25 -34.94 -27.23 69.90
C GLY A 25 -33.89 -28.08 70.58
N ALA A 26 -34.28 -28.85 71.60
CA ALA A 26 -33.35 -29.72 72.33
C ALA A 26 -32.59 -30.74 71.45
N THR A 27 -33.15 -31.11 70.29
CA THR A 27 -32.50 -31.99 69.29
C THR A 27 -31.51 -31.26 68.37
N ASP A 28 -31.59 -29.94 68.29
CA ASP A 28 -30.66 -29.07 67.55
C ASP A 28 -30.25 -27.90 68.46
N PRO A 29 -29.29 -28.11 69.38
CA PRO A 29 -29.04 -27.21 70.52
C PRO A 29 -28.31 -25.92 70.14
N ALA A 30 -27.91 -25.75 68.87
CA ALA A 30 -27.15 -24.60 68.43
C ALA A 30 -27.31 -24.33 66.92
N LEU A 31 -27.57 -23.08 66.56
CA LEU A 31 -27.40 -22.58 65.20
C LEU A 31 -26.09 -21.80 65.07
N PHE A 32 -25.46 -21.86 63.90
CA PHE A 32 -24.21 -21.17 63.62
C PHE A 32 -24.32 -20.32 62.36
N PHE A 33 -23.76 -19.11 62.39
CA PHE A 33 -23.71 -18.16 61.30
C PHE A 33 -22.29 -17.61 61.17
N CYS A 34 -21.93 -17.11 59.99
CA CYS A 34 -20.69 -16.38 59.76
C CYS A 34 -21.00 -15.03 59.10
N ILE A 35 -20.34 -13.98 59.59
CA ILE A 35 -20.50 -12.61 59.14
C ILE A 35 -19.11 -12.12 58.73
N ASN A 36 -18.85 -11.99 57.43
CA ASN A 36 -17.57 -11.46 56.97
C ASN A 36 -17.64 -9.94 56.84
N VAL A 37 -16.72 -9.25 57.49
CA VAL A 37 -16.62 -7.79 57.47
C VAL A 37 -15.30 -7.42 56.82
N GLU A 38 -15.37 -6.80 55.63
CA GLU A 38 -14.19 -6.47 54.81
C GLU A 38 -13.60 -5.10 55.12
N THR A 39 -14.39 -4.21 55.74
CA THR A 39 -13.97 -2.88 56.18
C THR A 39 -14.50 -2.61 57.60
N PRO A 40 -13.76 -1.88 58.45
CA PRO A 40 -14.21 -1.61 59.81
C PRO A 40 -15.58 -0.91 59.84
N CYS A 41 -16.61 -1.59 60.32
CA CYS A 41 -17.97 -1.06 60.41
C CYS A 41 -18.68 -1.51 61.71
N GLN A 42 -19.69 -0.74 62.13
CA GLN A 42 -20.56 -1.13 63.24
C GLN A 42 -21.44 -2.30 62.83
N VAL A 43 -21.42 -3.36 63.63
CA VAL A 43 -22.20 -4.58 63.42
C VAL A 43 -23.27 -4.65 64.51
N THR A 44 -24.55 -4.55 64.15
CA THR A 44 -25.68 -4.71 65.08
C THR A 44 -26.43 -5.99 64.74
N ILE A 45 -26.52 -6.90 65.70
CA ILE A 45 -27.26 -8.16 65.61
C ILE A 45 -28.47 -8.05 66.54
N GLU A 46 -29.66 -8.04 65.98
CA GLU A 46 -30.91 -8.12 66.72
C GLU A 46 -31.43 -9.56 66.65
N PHE A 47 -31.86 -10.08 67.79
CA PHE A 47 -32.31 -11.45 67.95
C PHE A 47 -33.59 -11.44 68.77
N GLN A 48 -34.66 -12.06 68.28
CA GLN A 48 -35.97 -12.07 68.91
C GLN A 48 -36.43 -13.50 69.14
N GLU A 49 -36.80 -13.86 70.37
CA GLU A 49 -37.43 -15.12 70.72
C GLU A 49 -38.95 -14.97 70.81
N PHE A 50 -39.73 -15.66 69.98
CA PHE A 50 -41.18 -15.47 69.94
C PHE A 50 -41.95 -16.27 70.99
N ASN A 51 -41.46 -17.47 71.35
CA ASN A 51 -42.26 -18.41 72.16
C ASN A 51 -41.82 -18.52 73.63
N SER A 52 -40.61 -18.09 73.97
CA SER A 52 -40.10 -18.12 75.35
C SER A 52 -38.96 -17.13 75.50
N ALA A 53 -38.96 -16.33 76.56
CA ALA A 53 -37.85 -15.43 76.85
C ALA A 53 -36.73 -16.17 77.61
N ALA A 54 -35.49 -15.66 77.55
CA ALA A 54 -34.32 -16.16 78.29
C ALA A 54 -33.76 -17.56 77.95
N ARG A 55 -34.22 -18.20 76.86
CA ARG A 55 -33.85 -19.61 76.60
C ARG A 55 -32.72 -19.81 75.61
N CYS A 56 -32.41 -18.78 74.83
CA CYS A 56 -31.28 -18.78 73.91
C CYS A 56 -30.20 -17.79 74.36
N VAL A 57 -28.94 -18.15 74.12
CA VAL A 57 -27.78 -17.27 74.26
C VAL A 57 -27.17 -17.02 72.89
N VAL A 58 -26.88 -15.75 72.60
CA VAL A 58 -26.16 -15.32 71.41
C VAL A 58 -24.68 -15.23 71.76
N LEU A 59 -23.84 -15.95 71.02
CA LEU A 59 -22.40 -16.06 71.25
C LEU A 59 -21.68 -15.67 69.97
N LEU A 60 -20.70 -14.78 70.06
CA LEU A 60 -19.96 -14.33 68.90
C LEU A 60 -18.45 -14.44 69.15
N SER A 61 -17.73 -15.00 68.19
CA SER A 61 -16.26 -15.08 68.22
C SER A 61 -15.69 -14.69 66.88
N PRO A 62 -14.63 -13.89 66.83
CA PRO A 62 -14.01 -13.52 65.57
C PRO A 62 -12.90 -14.53 65.19
N THR A 63 -12.64 -15.56 66.02
CA THR A 63 -11.58 -16.56 65.82
C THR A 63 -12.06 -18.00 65.86
N ASP A 64 -13.12 -18.32 66.61
CA ASP A 64 -13.65 -19.68 66.71
C ASP A 64 -14.89 -19.88 65.81
N PRO A 65 -14.84 -20.77 64.80
CA PRO A 65 -15.97 -21.06 63.91
C PRO A 65 -17.18 -21.71 64.58
N ARG A 66 -17.05 -22.21 65.82
CA ARG A 66 -18.17 -22.78 66.59
C ARG A 66 -18.17 -22.24 68.01
N PRO A 67 -18.46 -20.93 68.18
CA PRO A 67 -18.34 -20.29 69.47
C PRO A 67 -19.19 -21.00 70.53
N ASN A 68 -18.58 -21.19 71.69
CA ASN A 68 -19.20 -21.72 72.88
C ASN A 68 -18.99 -20.73 74.03
N ILE A 69 -19.53 -21.06 75.21
CA ILE A 69 -19.48 -20.16 76.37
C ILE A 69 -18.06 -19.81 76.83
N TYR A 70 -17.03 -20.54 76.40
CA TYR A 70 -15.63 -20.27 76.71
C TYR A 70 -14.88 -19.54 75.60
N THR A 71 -15.27 -19.76 74.33
CA THR A 71 -14.55 -19.23 73.14
C THR A 71 -15.19 -18.01 72.51
N ALA A 72 -16.43 -17.69 72.89
CA ALA A 72 -17.09 -16.47 72.45
C ALA A 72 -16.52 -15.24 73.16
N VAL A 73 -16.19 -14.23 72.36
CA VAL A 73 -15.73 -12.91 72.81
C VAL A 73 -16.92 -12.08 73.28
N TRP A 74 -18.00 -12.02 72.49
CA TRP A 74 -19.24 -11.34 72.85
C TRP A 74 -20.33 -12.36 73.18
N LYS A 75 -21.09 -12.09 74.24
CA LYS A 75 -22.15 -12.98 74.74
C LYS A 75 -23.35 -12.15 75.15
N CYS A 76 -24.54 -12.52 74.68
CA CYS A 76 -25.78 -11.88 75.08
C CYS A 76 -26.78 -12.94 75.53
N LEU A 77 -27.01 -12.93 76.85
CA LEU A 77 -28.10 -13.64 77.50
C LEU A 77 -28.94 -12.57 78.19
N SER A 78 -30.22 -12.50 77.84
CA SER A 78 -31.18 -11.53 78.39
C SER A 78 -32.46 -12.26 78.75
N PRO A 79 -33.11 -11.91 79.86
CA PRO A 79 -34.42 -12.43 80.22
C PRO A 79 -35.53 -11.98 79.27
N GLU A 80 -35.26 -11.01 78.39
CA GLU A 80 -36.21 -10.53 77.38
C GLU A 80 -36.26 -11.42 76.14
N GLN A 81 -37.37 -11.32 75.41
CA GLN A 81 -37.53 -11.98 74.11
C GLN A 81 -36.55 -11.41 73.08
N ASN A 82 -36.36 -10.09 73.06
CA ASN A 82 -35.43 -9.43 72.15
C ASN A 82 -34.06 -9.27 72.80
N LYS A 83 -33.00 -9.43 72.00
CA LYS A 83 -31.59 -9.33 72.38
C LYS A 83 -30.88 -8.60 71.27
N THR A 84 -30.13 -7.57 71.61
CA THR A 84 -29.33 -6.85 70.62
C THR A 84 -27.87 -6.88 71.04
N VAL A 85 -27.00 -7.21 70.08
CA VAL A 85 -25.55 -7.19 70.24
C VAL A 85 -24.99 -6.21 69.21
N THR A 86 -24.43 -5.11 69.69
CA THR A 86 -23.75 -4.14 68.84
C THR A 86 -22.25 -4.20 69.10
N ILE A 87 -21.49 -4.35 68.02
CA ILE A 87 -20.03 -4.38 68.04
C ILE A 87 -19.55 -3.17 67.27
N LEU A 88 -18.68 -2.39 67.92
CA LEU A 88 -18.09 -1.20 67.33
C LEU A 88 -16.67 -1.52 66.85
N PRO A 89 -16.21 -0.92 65.75
CA PRO A 89 -14.82 -1.07 65.29
C PRO A 89 -13.76 -0.66 66.33
N ALA A 90 -14.15 0.15 67.33
CA ALA A 90 -13.28 0.58 68.41
C ALA A 90 -13.14 -0.46 69.55
N ASP A 91 -13.89 -1.58 69.52
CA ASP A 91 -13.73 -2.66 70.51
C ASP A 91 -12.35 -3.33 70.33
N PRO A 92 -11.53 -3.47 71.40
CA PRO A 92 -10.21 -4.10 71.31
C PRO A 92 -10.21 -5.53 70.77
N SER A 93 -11.35 -6.21 70.84
CA SER A 93 -11.52 -7.59 70.37
C SER A 93 -12.06 -7.68 68.94
N TYR A 94 -12.35 -6.54 68.31
CA TYR A 94 -12.80 -6.44 66.92
C TYR A 94 -11.62 -6.58 65.95
N HIS A 95 -11.82 -7.38 64.90
CA HIS A 95 -10.93 -7.37 63.74
C HIS A 95 -11.73 -7.48 62.45
N VAL A 96 -11.19 -6.90 61.39
CA VAL A 96 -11.72 -7.06 60.03
C VAL A 96 -11.52 -8.52 59.61
N GLY A 97 -12.59 -9.16 59.13
CA GLY A 97 -12.62 -10.58 58.82
C GLY A 97 -13.94 -11.23 59.24
N VAL A 98 -13.92 -12.54 59.46
CA VAL A 98 -15.13 -13.33 59.74
C VAL A 98 -15.43 -13.33 61.24
N PHE A 99 -16.64 -12.88 61.59
CA PHE A 99 -17.28 -13.11 62.88
C PHE A 99 -18.15 -14.36 62.80
N TYR A 100 -17.93 -15.28 63.71
CA TYR A 100 -18.73 -16.47 63.87
C TYR A 100 -19.75 -16.25 64.97
N LEU A 101 -21.02 -16.47 64.64
CA LEU A 101 -22.16 -16.33 65.54
C LEU A 101 -22.73 -17.69 65.84
N ALA A 102 -23.04 -17.95 67.10
CA ALA A 102 -23.81 -19.10 67.53
C ALA A 102 -25.00 -18.65 68.37
N VAL A 103 -26.18 -19.16 68.05
CA VAL A 103 -27.35 -19.06 68.92
C VAL A 103 -27.53 -20.43 69.57
N ARG A 104 -27.38 -20.52 70.89
CA ARG A 104 -27.46 -21.78 71.62
C ARG A 104 -28.63 -21.81 72.57
N TYR A 105 -29.29 -22.95 72.65
CA TYR A 105 -30.32 -23.21 73.64
C TYR A 105 -29.69 -23.55 75.00
N VAL A 106 -30.19 -22.96 76.08
CA VAL A 106 -29.58 -23.03 77.41
C VAL A 106 -30.14 -24.18 78.27
N GLU A 107 -31.37 -24.64 78.01
CA GLU A 107 -32.05 -25.69 78.78
C GLU A 107 -32.06 -27.06 78.06
N LYS A 108 -32.21 -28.17 78.80
CA LYS A 108 -32.15 -29.52 78.22
C LYS A 108 -33.46 -30.02 77.58
N SER A 109 -34.60 -29.38 77.88
CA SER A 109 -35.92 -29.82 77.40
C SER A 109 -36.80 -28.63 77.06
N GLY A 110 -36.93 -28.34 75.77
CA GLY A 110 -37.79 -27.28 75.25
C GLY A 110 -37.36 -26.81 73.85
N ASN A 111 -38.20 -26.00 73.20
CA ASN A 111 -37.95 -25.39 71.90
C ASN A 111 -38.31 -23.88 71.97
N SER A 112 -37.57 -23.02 71.26
CA SER A 112 -37.87 -21.59 71.09
C SER A 112 -37.89 -21.23 69.60
N PHE A 113 -38.73 -20.27 69.22
CA PHE A 113 -38.75 -19.72 67.86
C PHE A 113 -38.01 -18.40 67.87
N ILE A 114 -37.20 -18.16 66.85
CA ILE A 114 -36.30 -17.03 66.80
C ILE A 114 -36.38 -16.28 65.46
N ARG A 115 -36.11 -14.98 65.51
CA ARG A 115 -35.70 -14.13 64.38
C ARG A 115 -34.33 -13.57 64.69
N LEU A 116 -33.51 -13.46 63.65
CA LEU A 116 -32.24 -12.75 63.71
C LEU A 116 -32.31 -11.65 62.64
N LYS A 117 -31.77 -10.47 62.92
CA LYS A 117 -31.62 -9.37 61.98
C LYS A 117 -30.21 -8.82 62.16
N LEU A 118 -29.50 -8.64 61.04
CA LEU A 118 -28.16 -8.08 61.04
C LEU A 118 -28.19 -6.74 60.31
N THR A 119 -27.59 -5.73 60.95
CA THR A 119 -27.43 -4.39 60.39
C THR A 119 -25.96 -4.02 60.41
N LEU A 120 -25.43 -3.64 59.24
CA LEU A 120 -24.09 -3.09 59.10
C LEU A 120 -24.20 -1.58 58.81
N GLN A 121 -23.67 -0.75 59.71
CA GLN A 121 -23.53 0.70 59.53
C GLN A 121 -24.82 1.46 59.12
N GLU A 122 -25.98 0.98 59.55
CA GLU A 122 -27.32 1.56 59.28
C GLU A 122 -27.71 1.69 57.79
N GLN A 123 -26.99 1.05 56.86
CA GLN A 123 -27.28 1.10 55.41
C GLN A 123 -27.62 -0.26 54.78
N TYR A 124 -27.48 -1.36 55.51
CA TYR A 124 -27.70 -2.72 55.02
C TYR A 124 -28.49 -3.55 56.04
N GLU A 125 -29.59 -4.18 55.63
CA GLU A 125 -30.44 -5.05 56.46
C GLU A 125 -30.60 -6.45 55.87
N GLY A 126 -30.63 -7.49 56.71
CA GLY A 126 -30.97 -8.86 56.32
C GLY A 126 -31.75 -9.60 57.41
N GLU A 127 -32.70 -10.46 57.01
CA GLU A 127 -33.62 -11.23 57.89
C GLU A 127 -33.66 -12.73 57.53
N TRP A 128 -33.91 -13.62 58.51
CA TRP A 128 -33.93 -15.08 58.33
C TRP A 128 -35.19 -15.78 58.84
N TYR A 129 -35.52 -16.93 58.25
CA TYR A 129 -36.73 -17.72 58.47
C TYR A 129 -36.47 -19.25 58.35
N SER A 130 -37.22 -20.17 58.98
CA SER A 130 -37.03 -21.66 58.89
C SER A 130 -38.29 -22.43 58.53
N ASN A 131 -38.13 -23.66 58.00
CA ASN A 131 -39.10 -24.74 58.26
C ASN A 131 -38.42 -26.05 58.70
N ALA A 132 -39.14 -26.87 59.47
CA ALA A 132 -38.64 -28.03 60.18
C ALA A 132 -38.34 -29.21 59.26
N ASN A 133 -37.05 -29.49 58.98
CA ASN A 133 -36.42 -30.83 58.80
C ASN A 133 -35.07 -30.76 58.04
N GLY A 134 -34.16 -29.89 58.47
CA GLY A 134 -32.73 -30.00 58.14
C GLY A 134 -32.29 -29.43 56.78
N ALA A 135 -32.11 -28.11 56.70
CA ALA A 135 -30.81 -27.40 56.53
C ALA A 135 -30.94 -25.99 55.87
N LEU A 136 -30.23 -25.00 56.46
CA LEU A 136 -29.53 -23.78 55.95
C LEU A 136 -30.24 -22.61 55.20
N TYR A 137 -29.70 -21.37 55.35
CA TYR A 137 -30.20 -20.11 54.74
C TYR A 137 -29.12 -19.11 54.22
N TYR A 138 -29.59 -18.18 53.36
CA TYR A 138 -28.95 -17.24 52.40
C TYR A 138 -28.90 -15.76 52.85
N GLY A 139 -28.08 -14.93 52.19
CA GLY A 139 -28.12 -13.45 52.16
C GLY A 139 -27.45 -12.89 50.87
N MET A 140 -27.90 -11.72 50.37
CA MET A 140 -27.33 -11.07 49.17
C MET A 140 -26.00 -10.36 49.48
N TRP A 141 -24.94 -10.75 48.77
CA TRP A 141 -24.14 -9.86 47.92
C TRP A 141 -23.27 -10.74 47.00
N SER A 142 -22.80 -10.15 45.91
CA SER A 142 -21.99 -10.78 44.86
C SER A 142 -21.09 -11.94 45.33
N GLY A 143 -21.37 -13.16 44.87
CA GLY A 143 -20.44 -14.30 44.95
C GLY A 143 -20.73 -15.36 46.03
N PHE A 144 -21.76 -16.17 45.81
CA PHE A 144 -22.11 -17.53 46.29
C PHE A 144 -21.53 -18.17 47.58
N SER A 145 -22.38 -18.90 48.32
CA SER A 145 -22.24 -20.36 48.59
C SER A 145 -23.48 -21.03 49.25
N TYR A 146 -23.55 -22.37 49.11
CA TYR A 146 -24.67 -23.34 49.30
C TYR A 146 -24.61 -24.10 50.64
N HIS A 147 -25.71 -24.72 51.12
CA HIS A 147 -25.72 -26.09 51.71
C HIS A 147 -27.14 -26.62 52.06
N GLY A 148 -27.58 -27.73 51.45
CA GLY A 148 -28.69 -28.55 51.98
C GLY A 148 -29.61 -29.21 50.94
N ARG A 149 -29.37 -30.48 50.62
CA ARG A 149 -30.20 -31.45 49.85
C ARG A 149 -30.88 -30.94 48.56
N GLY A 150 -30.12 -31.02 47.47
CA GLY A 150 -30.63 -31.14 46.09
C GLY A 150 -30.58 -29.85 45.27
N ARG A 151 -29.77 -29.89 44.19
CA ARG A 151 -29.66 -28.89 43.09
C ARG A 151 -28.78 -27.66 43.40
N CYS A 152 -27.99 -27.25 42.40
CA CYS A 152 -27.15 -26.04 42.42
C CYS A 152 -27.46 -25.19 41.18
N ILE A 153 -27.58 -23.87 41.37
CA ILE A 153 -27.35 -22.86 40.33
C ILE A 153 -26.06 -22.15 40.74
N TYR A 154 -25.11 -21.97 39.83
CA TYR A 154 -23.88 -21.20 40.09
C TYR A 154 -23.90 -19.92 39.25
N GLY A 155 -23.38 -18.85 39.83
CA GLY A 155 -22.94 -17.66 39.13
C GLY A 155 -21.52 -17.38 39.57
N VAL A 156 -20.60 -17.22 38.65
CA VAL A 156 -19.18 -17.03 38.99
C VAL A 156 -18.88 -15.53 38.97
N SER A 157 -18.17 -15.04 39.98
CA SER A 157 -17.64 -13.67 39.99
C SER A 157 -16.55 -13.51 38.93
N SER A 158 -16.54 -12.39 38.21
CA SER A 158 -15.56 -12.06 37.16
C SER A 158 -14.10 -12.11 37.65
N LYS A 159 -13.85 -11.97 38.96
CA LYS A 159 -12.50 -11.95 39.55
C LYS A 159 -11.89 -13.33 39.86
N LEU A 160 -12.64 -14.43 39.79
CA LEU A 160 -12.12 -15.79 40.05
C LEU A 160 -11.65 -16.55 38.79
N MET A 161 -11.70 -15.93 37.60
CA MET A 161 -11.42 -16.58 36.31
C MET A 161 -9.99 -16.41 35.77
N GLU A 162 -9.05 -15.83 36.53
CA GLU A 162 -7.67 -15.59 36.06
C GLU A 162 -6.84 -16.88 35.83
N CYS A 163 -7.33 -18.07 36.17
CA CYS A 163 -6.54 -19.31 36.14
C CYS A 163 -6.99 -20.38 35.13
N GLY A 164 -8.00 -20.12 34.29
CA GLY A 164 -8.34 -20.99 33.14
C GLY A 164 -8.70 -22.45 33.46
N THR A 165 -9.05 -22.81 34.69
CA THR A 165 -9.64 -24.12 35.00
C THR A 165 -10.33 -24.11 36.37
N LEU A 166 -11.64 -24.29 36.39
CA LEU A 166 -12.37 -24.50 37.64
C LEU A 166 -12.27 -25.99 38.01
N LYS A 167 -11.51 -26.32 39.07
CA LYS A 167 -11.51 -27.67 39.65
C LYS A 167 -12.49 -27.70 40.81
N TRP A 168 -13.40 -28.67 40.80
CA TRP A 168 -14.26 -28.98 41.93
C TRP A 168 -14.10 -30.45 42.32
N SER A 169 -14.28 -30.74 43.61
CA SER A 169 -14.33 -32.11 44.13
C SER A 169 -15.44 -32.19 45.17
N GLY A 170 -16.35 -33.15 45.02
CA GLY A 170 -17.39 -33.46 46.00
C GLY A 170 -17.23 -34.87 46.55
N ARG A 171 -17.45 -35.06 47.86
CA ARG A 171 -17.67 -36.38 48.46
C ARG A 171 -18.98 -36.37 49.24
N SER A 172 -19.81 -37.38 49.03
CA SER A 172 -20.94 -37.69 49.92
C SER A 172 -20.48 -38.68 50.99
N LEU A 173 -20.88 -38.46 52.25
CA LEU A 173 -20.74 -39.46 53.32
C LEU A 173 -22.10 -40.10 53.58
N TRP A 174 -22.13 -41.43 53.52
CA TRP A 174 -23.27 -42.26 53.90
C TRP A 174 -23.45 -42.27 55.43
N LYS A 175 -24.69 -42.32 55.91
CA LYS A 175 -25.00 -42.81 57.25
C LYS A 175 -25.97 -43.98 57.17
N GLN A 176 -25.53 -45.10 57.73
CA GLN A 176 -26.27 -46.34 57.90
C GLN A 176 -27.50 -46.15 58.81
N SER A 177 -28.62 -46.74 58.41
CA SER A 177 -29.60 -47.34 59.32
C SER A 177 -30.31 -48.48 58.60
N GLU A 178 -30.53 -49.56 59.34
CA GLU A 178 -30.84 -50.92 58.91
C GLU A 178 -32.20 -51.08 58.20
N PHE A 179 -32.21 -51.80 57.06
CA PHE A 179 -33.01 -52.99 56.71
C PHE A 179 -33.27 -53.13 55.19
N SER A 180 -32.93 -54.32 54.67
CA SER A 180 -33.41 -55.00 53.45
C SER A 180 -33.17 -54.39 52.05
N SER A 181 -32.03 -54.81 51.46
CA SER A 181 -31.83 -55.37 50.11
C SER A 181 -32.74 -54.93 48.95
N TRP A 182 -32.16 -54.18 48.00
CA TRP A 182 -32.13 -54.54 46.56
C TRP A 182 -30.85 -53.95 45.96
N GLN A 183 -30.06 -54.78 45.28
CA GLN A 183 -28.84 -54.37 44.58
C GLN A 183 -29.19 -53.50 43.37
N VAL A 184 -28.50 -52.36 43.20
CA VAL A 184 -28.20 -51.79 41.87
C VAL A 184 -26.79 -51.20 41.92
N GLU A 185 -26.08 -51.43 40.82
CA GLU A 185 -24.67 -51.24 40.53
C GLU A 185 -24.13 -49.83 40.81
N ALA A 186 -22.85 -49.78 41.16
CA ALA A 186 -22.09 -48.55 41.37
C ALA A 186 -22.02 -47.72 40.08
N ALA A 187 -22.51 -46.49 40.11
CA ALA A 187 -22.11 -45.45 39.16
C ALA A 187 -20.89 -44.67 39.72
N PRO A 188 -19.92 -44.26 38.88
CA PRO A 188 -18.62 -43.80 39.33
C PRO A 188 -18.62 -42.39 39.94
N LEU A 189 -17.64 -42.15 40.82
CA LEU A 189 -17.22 -40.84 41.30
C LEU A 189 -16.98 -39.84 40.14
N LEU A 190 -17.59 -38.65 40.21
CA LEU A 190 -17.10 -37.46 39.49
C LEU A 190 -15.88 -36.91 40.26
N GLU A 191 -14.73 -37.59 40.18
CA GLU A 191 -13.45 -36.98 40.51
C GLU A 191 -12.90 -36.26 39.26
N GLY A 192 -12.87 -34.93 39.28
CA GLY A 192 -12.09 -34.14 38.32
C GLY A 192 -12.77 -33.73 37.02
N ALA A 193 -14.09 -33.58 36.96
CA ALA A 193 -14.75 -33.03 35.77
C ALA A 193 -14.40 -31.54 35.57
N LYS A 194 -13.78 -31.23 34.42
CA LYS A 194 -13.54 -29.85 33.95
C LYS A 194 -14.77 -29.37 33.18
N LEU A 195 -15.32 -28.22 33.57
CA LEU A 195 -16.22 -27.45 32.71
C LEU A 195 -15.34 -26.62 31.77
N ASP A 196 -15.45 -26.86 30.47
CA ASP A 196 -14.76 -26.07 29.44
C ASP A 196 -15.66 -24.87 29.11
N LEU A 197 -15.65 -23.85 29.99
CA LEU A 197 -16.39 -22.60 29.81
C LEU A 197 -15.38 -21.47 29.59
N SER A 198 -15.58 -20.69 28.54
CA SER A 198 -14.67 -19.59 28.20
C SER A 198 -14.98 -18.34 29.03
N CYS A 199 -13.99 -17.45 29.21
CA CYS A 199 -14.22 -16.21 29.95
C CYS A 199 -15.18 -15.23 29.24
N LYS A 200 -15.57 -15.51 27.99
CA LYS A 200 -16.39 -14.64 27.15
C LYS A 200 -17.89 -14.86 27.39
N ASP A 201 -18.26 -15.95 28.07
CA ASP A 201 -19.63 -16.37 28.35
C ASP A 201 -20.15 -15.79 29.68
N VAL A 202 -20.08 -14.47 29.84
CA VAL A 202 -20.48 -13.78 31.07
C VAL A 202 -22.01 -13.67 31.14
N GLY A 203 -22.64 -14.39 32.06
CA GLY A 203 -24.09 -14.34 32.30
C GLY A 203 -24.57 -15.38 33.32
N TRP A 204 -25.88 -15.35 33.66
CA TRP A 204 -26.52 -16.39 34.49
C TRP A 204 -26.45 -17.75 33.78
N SER A 205 -25.93 -18.78 34.46
CA SER A 205 -25.90 -20.17 33.95
C SER A 205 -26.67 -21.11 34.87
N ILE A 206 -27.66 -21.82 34.31
CA ILE A 206 -28.40 -22.89 35.01
C ILE A 206 -27.71 -24.22 34.69
N LEU A 207 -27.10 -24.87 35.68
CA LEU A 207 -26.55 -26.22 35.50
C LEU A 207 -27.67 -27.26 35.55
N GLN A 208 -27.74 -28.09 34.51
CA GLN A 208 -28.69 -29.20 34.48
C GLN A 208 -28.14 -30.45 35.18
N LEU A 209 -29.04 -31.16 35.88
CA LEU A 209 -28.76 -32.49 36.42
C LEU A 209 -28.94 -33.56 35.33
N PRO A 210 -28.17 -34.67 35.37
CA PRO A 210 -28.44 -35.81 34.51
C PRO A 210 -29.79 -36.43 34.93
N ALA A 211 -30.76 -36.34 34.02
CA ALA A 211 -32.13 -36.88 34.11
C ALA A 211 -33.06 -36.25 35.17
N PRO A 212 -33.76 -35.15 34.87
CA PRO A 212 -34.86 -34.65 35.68
C PRO A 212 -36.13 -35.42 35.33
N THR A 213 -36.55 -36.37 36.17
CA THR A 213 -37.81 -37.12 35.96
C THR A 213 -39.05 -36.39 36.51
N LEU A 214 -38.90 -35.17 37.03
CA LEU A 214 -39.99 -34.39 37.63
C LEU A 214 -39.91 -32.92 37.22
N GLU A 215 -41.01 -32.38 36.67
CA GLU A 215 -41.17 -30.94 36.45
C GLU A 215 -41.35 -30.23 37.79
N VAL A 216 -40.59 -29.15 38.02
CA VAL A 216 -40.63 -28.40 39.29
C VAL A 216 -40.74 -26.92 39.02
N TYR A 217 -41.74 -26.28 39.61
CA TYR A 217 -41.88 -24.82 39.67
C TYR A 217 -41.61 -24.32 41.07
N ASP A 218 -40.82 -23.26 41.15
CA ASP A 218 -40.50 -22.53 42.36
C ASP A 218 -40.73 -21.03 42.09
N GLY A 219 -41.83 -20.50 42.62
CA GLY A 219 -42.29 -19.13 42.37
C GLY A 219 -43.71 -18.91 42.86
N GLU A 220 -44.26 -17.71 42.65
CA GLU A 220 -45.59 -17.37 43.17
C GLU A 220 -46.70 -18.09 42.39
N TRP A 221 -47.79 -18.39 43.11
CA TRP A 221 -49.02 -18.96 42.57
C TRP A 221 -50.21 -18.09 42.93
N VAL A 222 -50.96 -17.64 41.93
CA VAL A 222 -52.21 -16.90 42.12
C VAL A 222 -53.33 -17.65 41.39
N HIS A 223 -54.38 -18.03 42.12
CA HIS A 223 -55.52 -18.80 41.60
C HIS A 223 -55.13 -20.08 40.83
N GLY A 224 -54.13 -20.81 41.32
CA GLY A 224 -53.67 -22.06 40.69
C GLY A 224 -52.86 -21.85 39.40
N LYS A 225 -52.44 -20.62 39.11
CA LYS A 225 -51.58 -20.26 37.99
C LYS A 225 -50.27 -19.66 38.49
N LYS A 226 -49.17 -19.94 37.77
CA LYS A 226 -47.86 -19.34 38.01
C LYS A 226 -47.93 -17.84 37.79
N GLU A 227 -47.43 -17.06 38.73
CA GLU A 227 -47.45 -15.59 38.71
C GLU A 227 -46.11 -15.07 39.25
N GLY A 228 -45.78 -13.82 38.95
CA GLY A 228 -44.59 -13.15 39.51
C GLY A 228 -43.27 -13.74 39.00
N LEU A 229 -42.19 -13.53 39.75
CA LEU A 229 -40.87 -14.07 39.41
C LEU A 229 -40.80 -15.55 39.83
N GLY A 230 -40.35 -16.43 38.93
CA GLY A 230 -40.27 -17.86 39.23
C GLY A 230 -39.30 -18.64 38.36
N VAL A 231 -38.80 -19.75 38.91
CA VAL A 231 -37.99 -20.76 38.23
C VAL A 231 -38.89 -21.94 37.86
N TYR A 232 -38.83 -22.38 36.60
CA TYR A 232 -39.45 -23.63 36.18
C TYR A 232 -38.42 -24.55 35.52
N GLN A 233 -38.26 -25.75 36.09
CA GLN A 233 -37.38 -26.79 35.59
C GLN A 233 -38.23 -27.91 34.98
N TRP A 234 -38.02 -28.18 33.71
CA TRP A 234 -38.49 -29.36 32.99
C TRP A 234 -37.41 -30.45 32.94
N ALA A 235 -37.73 -31.58 32.31
CA ALA A 235 -36.80 -32.68 32.04
C ALA A 235 -35.65 -32.30 31.08
N ASP A 236 -35.89 -31.37 30.16
CA ASP A 236 -34.98 -31.01 29.08
C ASP A 236 -34.51 -29.54 29.14
N ARG A 237 -35.20 -28.68 29.88
CA ARG A 237 -34.95 -27.24 29.92
C ARG A 237 -35.32 -26.59 31.25
N ALA A 238 -34.86 -25.36 31.45
CA ALA A 238 -35.13 -24.54 32.61
C ALA A 238 -35.49 -23.13 32.16
N TYR A 239 -36.39 -22.46 32.88
CA TYR A 239 -36.71 -21.04 32.72
C TYR A 239 -36.62 -20.35 34.08
N TRP A 240 -36.08 -19.14 34.10
CA TRP A 240 -36.16 -18.23 35.23
C TRP A 240 -36.63 -16.88 34.71
N GLY A 241 -37.70 -16.35 35.27
CA GLY A 241 -38.21 -15.06 34.82
C GLY A 241 -39.62 -14.81 35.29
N MET A 242 -40.24 -13.79 34.71
CA MET A 242 -41.56 -13.34 35.08
C MET A 242 -42.64 -14.26 34.50
N TRP A 243 -43.71 -14.45 35.28
CA TRP A 243 -44.88 -15.27 34.98
C TRP A 243 -46.14 -14.44 35.18
N LYS A 244 -47.12 -14.64 34.28
CA LYS A 244 -48.43 -14.01 34.37
C LYS A 244 -49.49 -14.98 33.89
N ASN A 245 -50.49 -15.25 34.72
CA ASN A 245 -51.58 -16.18 34.40
C ASN A 245 -51.11 -17.57 33.93
N GLY A 246 -50.00 -18.07 34.47
CA GLY A 246 -49.46 -19.39 34.16
C GLY A 246 -48.55 -19.44 32.94
N LYS A 247 -48.32 -18.31 32.26
CA LYS A 247 -47.46 -18.19 31.08
C LYS A 247 -46.22 -17.34 31.40
N ARG A 248 -45.12 -17.59 30.69
CA ARG A 248 -43.92 -16.73 30.71
C ARG A 248 -44.27 -15.38 30.08
N GLU A 249 -43.95 -14.30 30.78
CA GLU A 249 -44.32 -12.93 30.41
C GLU A 249 -43.29 -11.96 30.99
N GLY A 250 -42.83 -10.96 30.25
CA GLY A 250 -41.79 -10.02 30.68
C GLY A 250 -40.38 -10.61 30.54
N GLU A 251 -39.42 -10.10 31.31
CA GLU A 251 -38.02 -10.54 31.22
C GLU A 251 -37.81 -11.96 31.76
N GLY A 252 -37.00 -12.75 31.05
CA GLY A 252 -36.65 -14.09 31.49
C GLY A 252 -35.54 -14.77 30.70
N VAL A 253 -34.90 -15.75 31.35
CA VAL A 253 -33.82 -16.58 30.83
C VAL A 253 -34.30 -18.02 30.72
N MET A 254 -34.12 -18.65 29.55
CA MET A 254 -34.37 -20.06 29.31
C MET A 254 -33.09 -20.77 28.87
N CYS A 255 -32.81 -21.94 29.45
CA CYS A 255 -31.69 -22.80 29.05
C CYS A 255 -32.18 -24.23 28.78
N THR A 256 -31.64 -24.91 27.79
CA THR A 256 -31.92 -26.32 27.46
C THR A 256 -30.70 -27.21 27.67
N CYS A 257 -30.91 -28.54 27.65
CA CYS A 257 -29.87 -29.54 27.93
C CYS A 257 -28.80 -29.63 26.86
N ASP A 258 -29.18 -29.29 25.63
CA ASP A 258 -28.31 -29.28 24.45
C ASP A 258 -27.46 -28.01 24.35
N GLY A 259 -27.58 -27.08 25.31
CA GLY A 259 -26.77 -25.86 25.36
C GLY A 259 -27.43 -24.62 24.74
N TYR A 260 -28.66 -24.71 24.24
CA TYR A 260 -29.38 -23.51 23.83
C TYR A 260 -29.75 -22.64 25.04
N ARG A 261 -29.54 -21.33 24.91
CA ARG A 261 -29.89 -20.32 25.91
C ARG A 261 -30.60 -19.16 25.24
N TYR A 262 -31.65 -18.64 25.86
CA TYR A 262 -32.31 -17.39 25.49
C TYR A 262 -32.45 -16.50 26.71
N GLU A 263 -32.22 -15.21 26.54
CA GLU A 263 -32.39 -14.18 27.57
C GLU A 263 -33.05 -12.95 26.94
N GLY A 264 -34.21 -12.56 27.44
CA GLY A 264 -34.91 -11.38 26.96
C GLY A 264 -36.41 -11.43 27.27
N GLU A 265 -37.17 -10.61 26.53
CA GLU A 265 -38.60 -10.49 26.75
C GLU A 265 -39.38 -11.73 26.29
N TRP A 266 -40.43 -12.05 27.05
CA TRP A 266 -41.41 -13.09 26.81
C TRP A 266 -42.80 -12.46 26.78
N LEU A 267 -43.66 -12.94 25.87
CA LEU A 267 -45.05 -12.53 25.76
C LEU A 267 -45.89 -13.77 25.53
N ASN A 268 -46.77 -14.10 26.49
CA ASN A 268 -47.66 -15.25 26.41
C ASN A 268 -46.96 -16.57 26.02
N ASP A 269 -45.88 -16.93 26.74
CA ASP A 269 -45.02 -18.11 26.51
C ASP A 269 -44.15 -18.09 25.26
N LYS A 270 -44.17 -17.02 24.46
CA LYS A 270 -43.34 -16.88 23.27
C LYS A 270 -42.28 -15.81 23.47
N LYS A 271 -41.12 -15.94 22.80
CA LYS A 271 -40.11 -14.88 22.78
C LYS A 271 -40.68 -13.66 22.06
N GLY A 272 -40.51 -12.49 22.66
CA GLY A 272 -40.95 -11.19 22.14
C GLY A 272 -39.89 -10.13 22.41
N GLY A 273 -40.14 -8.90 21.95
CA GLY A 273 -39.31 -7.74 22.30
C GLY A 273 -37.85 -7.89 21.87
N VAL A 274 -36.91 -7.47 22.72
CA VAL A 274 -35.47 -7.61 22.49
C VAL A 274 -34.94 -8.79 23.31
N GLY A 275 -34.06 -9.59 22.70
CA GLY A 275 -33.47 -10.75 23.37
C GLY A 275 -32.21 -11.28 22.72
N SER A 276 -31.45 -12.04 23.50
CA SER A 276 -30.20 -12.69 23.13
C SER A 276 -30.35 -14.20 23.18
N ALA A 277 -29.98 -14.90 22.10
CA ALA A 277 -29.91 -16.36 22.06
C ALA A 277 -28.47 -16.82 21.84
N VAL A 278 -28.08 -17.89 22.54
CA VAL A 278 -26.85 -18.65 22.31
C VAL A 278 -27.26 -20.06 21.90
N TYR A 279 -26.72 -20.53 20.78
CA TYR A 279 -27.04 -21.83 20.20
C TYR A 279 -25.99 -22.88 20.60
N PRO A 280 -26.32 -24.19 20.54
CA PRO A 280 -25.41 -25.28 20.93
C PRO A 280 -24.05 -25.29 20.24
N ASP A 281 -23.97 -24.77 19.01
CA ASP A 281 -22.75 -24.66 18.23
C ASP A 281 -21.87 -23.47 18.63
N GLY A 282 -22.32 -22.65 19.59
CA GLY A 282 -21.65 -21.42 20.03
C GLY A 282 -22.06 -20.17 19.24
N THR A 283 -22.90 -20.31 18.22
CA THR A 283 -23.47 -19.19 17.47
C THR A 283 -24.38 -18.36 18.39
N GLN A 284 -24.47 -17.05 18.16
CA GLN A 284 -25.23 -16.13 19.00
C GLN A 284 -26.10 -15.21 18.14
N TYR A 285 -27.27 -14.86 18.63
CA TYR A 285 -28.12 -13.81 18.07
C TYR A 285 -28.48 -12.81 19.16
N HIS A 286 -28.43 -11.51 18.84
CA HIS A 286 -28.94 -10.45 19.69
C HIS A 286 -29.80 -9.51 18.83
N GLY A 287 -31.08 -9.35 19.16
CA GLY A 287 -31.95 -8.51 18.37
C GLY A 287 -33.42 -8.66 18.74
N GLY A 288 -34.29 -8.25 17.83
CA GLY A 288 -35.73 -8.37 18.05
C GLY A 288 -36.27 -9.78 17.85
N TRP A 289 -37.33 -10.09 18.57
CA TRP A 289 -38.09 -11.35 18.54
C TRP A 289 -39.58 -11.08 18.47
N SER A 290 -40.30 -11.90 17.71
CA SER A 290 -41.76 -11.87 17.62
C SER A 290 -42.28 -13.27 17.33
N GLU A 291 -43.19 -13.76 18.18
CA GLU A 291 -43.82 -15.07 18.02
C GLU A 291 -42.79 -16.21 17.90
N ASP A 292 -41.77 -16.21 18.77
CA ASP A 292 -40.61 -17.14 18.78
C ASP A 292 -39.64 -17.04 17.58
N MET A 293 -39.91 -16.16 16.61
CA MET A 293 -39.07 -15.94 15.43
C MET A 293 -38.25 -14.66 15.56
N ARG A 294 -37.06 -14.62 14.96
CA ARG A 294 -36.25 -13.40 14.85
C ARG A 294 -36.97 -12.36 13.99
N SER A 295 -36.97 -11.11 14.43
CA SER A 295 -37.65 -9.99 13.76
C SER A 295 -36.99 -8.65 14.04
N GLY A 296 -37.04 -7.71 13.10
CA GLY A 296 -36.44 -6.39 13.27
C GLY A 296 -34.92 -6.42 13.15
N GLU A 297 -34.23 -5.40 13.66
CA GLU A 297 -32.77 -5.35 13.63
C GLU A 297 -32.15 -6.40 14.57
N GLY A 298 -31.09 -7.07 14.11
CA GLY A 298 -30.38 -8.04 14.90
C GLY A 298 -28.95 -8.28 14.42
N VAL A 299 -28.12 -8.72 15.37
CA VAL A 299 -26.72 -9.09 15.21
C VAL A 299 -26.59 -10.60 15.41
N PHE A 300 -26.05 -11.31 14.44
CA PHE A 300 -25.85 -12.74 14.43
C PHE A 300 -24.35 -13.04 14.36
N THR A 301 -23.79 -13.65 15.41
CA THR A 301 -22.36 -13.96 15.52
C THR A 301 -22.16 -15.47 15.42
N TYR A 302 -21.54 -15.94 14.35
CA TYR A 302 -21.21 -17.36 14.16
C TYR A 302 -20.04 -17.79 15.05
N ALA A 303 -19.98 -19.08 15.36
CA ALA A 303 -18.89 -19.66 16.16
C ALA A 303 -17.49 -19.46 15.55
N ASN A 304 -17.40 -19.29 14.23
CA ASN A 304 -16.15 -18.99 13.52
C ASN A 304 -15.73 -17.50 13.64
N GLY A 305 -16.50 -16.66 14.32
CA GLY A 305 -16.22 -15.25 14.54
C GLY A 305 -16.80 -14.28 13.51
N VAL A 306 -17.52 -14.76 12.49
CA VAL A 306 -18.23 -13.89 11.54
C VAL A 306 -19.42 -13.24 12.24
N VAL A 307 -19.51 -11.92 12.18
CA VAL A 307 -20.62 -11.15 12.75
C VAL A 307 -21.44 -10.56 11.60
N ILE A 308 -22.74 -10.83 11.57
CA ILE A 308 -23.69 -10.32 10.58
C ILE A 308 -24.74 -9.44 11.26
N CYS A 309 -24.87 -8.20 10.80
CA CYS A 309 -25.91 -7.28 11.20
C CYS A 309 -26.92 -7.11 10.06
N GLY A 310 -28.21 -7.23 10.35
CA GLY A 310 -29.26 -6.98 9.37
C GLY A 310 -30.66 -7.05 9.96
N THR A 311 -31.65 -6.80 9.10
CA THR A 311 -33.07 -6.85 9.46
C THR A 311 -33.61 -8.26 9.24
N TRP A 312 -34.34 -8.78 10.22
CA TRP A 312 -34.97 -10.10 10.21
C TRP A 312 -36.49 -9.98 10.06
N THR A 313 -37.12 -10.88 9.31
CA THR A 313 -38.57 -11.00 9.22
C THR A 313 -38.96 -12.47 9.24
N LYS A 314 -39.59 -12.91 10.34
CA LYS A 314 -40.03 -14.31 10.52
C LYS A 314 -38.88 -15.30 10.27
N ASP A 315 -37.76 -15.09 10.98
CA ASP A 315 -36.50 -15.84 10.85
C ASP A 315 -35.76 -15.74 9.52
N ALA A 316 -36.31 -15.05 8.52
CA ALA A 316 -35.60 -14.75 7.29
C ALA A 316 -34.77 -13.47 7.43
N LEU A 317 -33.46 -13.58 7.26
CA LEU A 317 -32.58 -12.44 7.14
C LEU A 317 -32.86 -11.71 5.83
N SER A 318 -32.95 -10.38 5.89
CA SER A 318 -33.04 -9.51 4.73
C SER A 318 -31.91 -9.82 3.75
N SER A 319 -32.19 -9.67 2.47
CA SER A 319 -31.19 -9.91 1.43
C SER A 319 -29.99 -8.98 1.55
N THR A 320 -30.07 -7.83 2.24
CA THR A 320 -28.92 -6.93 2.43
C THR A 320 -28.45 -6.93 3.88
N VAL A 321 -27.15 -7.14 4.09
CA VAL A 321 -26.53 -7.27 5.41
C VAL A 321 -25.21 -6.50 5.51
N ARG A 322 -24.74 -6.30 6.74
CA ARG A 322 -23.36 -5.90 7.04
C ARG A 322 -22.67 -7.05 7.76
N ALA A 323 -21.58 -7.58 7.22
CA ALA A 323 -20.76 -8.58 7.86
C ALA A 323 -19.37 -8.03 8.25
N THR A 324 -18.83 -8.49 9.37
CA THR A 324 -17.44 -8.24 9.78
C THR A 324 -16.77 -9.56 10.14
N TYR A 325 -15.50 -9.70 9.77
CA TYR A 325 -14.72 -10.92 9.92
C TYR A 325 -13.61 -10.75 10.96
N SER A 326 -13.04 -11.85 11.43
CA SER A 326 -12.04 -11.86 12.51
C SER A 326 -10.70 -11.23 12.12
N ASP A 327 -10.39 -11.16 10.82
CA ASP A 327 -9.20 -10.48 10.27
C ASP A 327 -9.38 -8.94 10.17
N GLY A 328 -10.57 -8.43 10.53
CA GLY A 328 -10.91 -7.01 10.42
C GLY A 328 -11.52 -6.61 9.07
N SER A 329 -11.60 -7.52 8.10
CA SER A 329 -12.32 -7.27 6.85
C SER A 329 -13.82 -7.11 7.09
N SER A 330 -14.51 -6.49 6.15
CA SER A 330 -15.95 -6.23 6.24
C SER A 330 -16.65 -6.32 4.90
N TYR A 331 -17.95 -6.59 4.93
CA TYR A 331 -18.80 -6.68 3.75
C TYR A 331 -20.12 -5.96 4.01
N ILE A 332 -20.62 -5.23 3.01
CA ILE A 332 -21.96 -4.65 3.00
C ILE A 332 -22.57 -4.98 1.65
N GLY A 333 -23.66 -5.73 1.63
CA GLY A 333 -24.28 -6.12 0.37
C GLY A 333 -25.27 -7.26 0.49
N GLU A 334 -25.59 -7.83 -0.66
CA GLU A 334 -26.53 -8.92 -0.79
C GLU A 334 -26.00 -10.23 -0.17
N TRP A 335 -26.89 -10.98 0.49
CA TRP A 335 -26.58 -12.19 1.24
C TRP A 335 -27.61 -13.26 0.91
N SER A 336 -27.15 -14.43 0.49
CA SER A 336 -27.99 -15.57 0.15
C SER A 336 -27.21 -16.87 0.32
N TYR A 337 -27.89 -17.97 0.63
CA TYR A 337 -27.24 -19.28 0.87
C TYR A 337 -26.14 -19.22 1.93
N ASP A 338 -26.33 -18.39 2.96
CA ASP A 338 -25.36 -18.16 4.03
C ASP A 338 -23.98 -17.64 3.57
N CYS A 339 -23.94 -16.94 2.43
CA CYS A 339 -22.71 -16.39 1.86
C CYS A 339 -22.94 -15.03 1.16
N ARG A 340 -21.85 -14.35 0.80
CA ARG A 340 -21.90 -13.12 -0.04
C ARG A 340 -22.45 -13.48 -1.42
N HIS A 341 -23.45 -12.73 -1.85
CA HIS A 341 -24.15 -12.94 -3.13
C HIS A 341 -24.57 -11.60 -3.73
N GLY A 342 -25.01 -11.57 -4.99
CA GLY A 342 -25.58 -10.36 -5.60
C GLY A 342 -24.63 -9.17 -5.58
N LYS A 343 -25.12 -7.94 -5.41
CA LYS A 343 -24.27 -6.74 -5.33
C LYS A 343 -23.75 -6.53 -3.92
N GLY A 344 -22.46 -6.21 -3.79
CA GLY A 344 -21.91 -5.83 -2.49
C GLY A 344 -20.53 -5.21 -2.55
N ARG A 345 -20.19 -4.55 -1.44
CA ARG A 345 -18.90 -3.92 -1.18
C ARG A 345 -18.18 -4.68 -0.07
N TYR A 346 -16.99 -5.18 -0.37
CA TYR A 346 -16.07 -5.80 0.56
C TYR A 346 -14.87 -4.89 0.79
N VAL A 347 -14.38 -4.80 2.02
CA VAL A 347 -13.12 -4.13 2.39
C VAL A 347 -12.25 -5.16 3.08
N ASP A 348 -11.08 -5.45 2.54
CA ASP A 348 -10.14 -6.40 3.14
C ASP A 348 -9.42 -5.80 4.36
N ALA A 349 -8.63 -6.62 5.07
CA ALA A 349 -7.89 -6.18 6.25
C ALA A 349 -6.79 -5.15 5.94
N ALA A 350 -6.26 -5.14 4.71
CA ALA A 350 -5.27 -4.18 4.26
C ALA A 350 -5.90 -2.81 3.94
N GLY A 351 -7.21 -2.76 3.69
CA GLY A 351 -7.97 -1.56 3.36
C GLY A 351 -8.28 -1.41 1.86
N ASN A 352 -7.98 -2.40 1.02
CA ASN A 352 -8.47 -2.42 -0.35
C ASN A 352 -9.97 -2.69 -0.34
N SER A 353 -10.72 -2.09 -1.26
CA SER A 353 -12.18 -2.30 -1.34
C SER A 353 -12.62 -2.77 -2.71
N PHE A 354 -13.40 -3.85 -2.75
CA PHE A 354 -14.06 -4.34 -3.95
C PHE A 354 -15.56 -4.04 -3.89
N GLU A 355 -16.12 -3.42 -4.92
CA GLU A 355 -17.54 -3.19 -5.11
C GLU A 355 -18.00 -3.81 -6.43
N GLY A 356 -18.86 -4.82 -6.38
CA GLY A 356 -19.25 -5.56 -7.59
C GLY A 356 -20.22 -6.70 -7.31
N MET A 357 -20.32 -7.62 -8.27
CA MET A 357 -21.16 -8.82 -8.12
C MET A 357 -20.40 -9.92 -7.36
N TRP A 358 -21.16 -10.66 -6.55
CA TRP A 358 -20.71 -11.80 -5.77
C TRP A 358 -21.56 -13.02 -6.10
N ALA A 359 -20.93 -14.18 -6.23
CA ALA A 359 -21.60 -15.46 -6.43
C ALA A 359 -20.92 -16.51 -5.56
N MET A 360 -21.65 -16.99 -4.54
CA MET A 360 -21.17 -18.03 -3.62
C MET A 360 -19.81 -17.68 -2.99
N ASP A 361 -19.74 -16.51 -2.33
CA ASP A 361 -18.54 -15.94 -1.71
C ASP A 361 -17.39 -15.54 -2.63
N LYS A 362 -17.52 -15.69 -3.95
CA LYS A 362 -16.51 -15.28 -4.92
C LYS A 362 -16.92 -14.04 -5.69
N ARG A 363 -15.95 -13.20 -6.05
CA ARG A 363 -16.15 -12.09 -6.99
C ARG A 363 -16.51 -12.63 -8.36
N ALA A 364 -17.55 -12.05 -8.95
CA ALA A 364 -18.07 -12.42 -10.26
C ALA A 364 -18.51 -11.18 -11.04
N GLY A 365 -18.68 -11.31 -12.36
CA GLY A 365 -19.22 -10.24 -13.21
C GLY A 365 -18.40 -8.95 -13.17
N SER A 366 -19.05 -7.82 -13.45
CA SER A 366 -18.38 -6.51 -13.39
C SER A 366 -18.16 -6.07 -11.93
N GLY A 367 -16.96 -5.56 -11.64
CA GLY A 367 -16.61 -5.04 -10.33
C GLY A 367 -15.51 -3.99 -10.38
N THR A 368 -15.50 -3.14 -9.36
CA THR A 368 -14.52 -2.09 -9.14
C THR A 368 -13.68 -2.44 -7.91
N LEU A 369 -12.37 -2.56 -8.09
CA LEU A 369 -11.40 -2.74 -7.01
C LEU A 369 -10.65 -1.43 -6.78
N THR A 370 -10.74 -0.87 -5.58
CA THR A 370 -9.97 0.29 -5.15
C THR A 370 -8.85 -0.19 -4.23
N PHE A 371 -7.62 0.02 -4.67
CA PHE A 371 -6.42 -0.30 -3.89
C PHE A 371 -6.17 0.78 -2.83
N ILE A 372 -5.43 0.44 -1.78
CA ILE A 372 -5.12 1.37 -0.69
C ILE A 372 -4.29 2.60 -1.13
N ASN A 373 -3.53 2.47 -2.22
CA ASN A 373 -2.82 3.59 -2.84
C ASN A 373 -3.74 4.54 -3.64
N GLY A 374 -5.05 4.26 -3.70
CA GLY A 374 -6.06 5.05 -4.40
C GLY A 374 -6.25 4.69 -5.87
N VAL A 375 -5.49 3.73 -6.41
CA VAL A 375 -5.71 3.23 -7.78
C VAL A 375 -7.05 2.49 -7.85
N VAL A 376 -7.82 2.77 -8.89
CA VAL A 376 -9.14 2.15 -9.13
C VAL A 376 -9.07 1.26 -10.36
N CYS A 377 -9.32 -0.04 -10.19
CA CYS A 377 -9.40 -1.02 -11.27
C CYS A 377 -10.86 -1.38 -11.55
N VAL A 378 -11.31 -1.18 -12.79
CA VAL A 378 -12.60 -1.69 -13.27
C VAL A 378 -12.34 -2.91 -14.14
N ALA A 379 -12.92 -4.05 -13.79
CA ALA A 379 -12.70 -5.31 -14.49
C ALA A 379 -13.90 -6.26 -14.40
N VAL A 380 -13.86 -7.33 -15.21
CA VAL A 380 -14.75 -8.48 -15.07
C VAL A 380 -14.05 -9.55 -14.23
N TRP A 381 -14.78 -10.21 -13.36
CA TRP A 381 -14.30 -11.24 -12.45
C TRP A 381 -15.02 -12.57 -12.71
N GLU A 382 -14.28 -13.67 -12.68
CA GLU A 382 -14.81 -15.03 -12.78
C GLU A 382 -14.16 -15.89 -11.70
N ASP A 383 -14.94 -16.35 -10.73
CA ASP A 383 -14.45 -17.18 -9.61
C ASP A 383 -13.23 -16.56 -8.89
N ASP A 384 -13.32 -15.28 -8.51
CA ASP A 384 -12.23 -14.48 -7.92
C ASP A 384 -11.03 -14.18 -8.84
N VAL A 385 -11.05 -14.63 -10.09
CA VAL A 385 -10.00 -14.33 -11.08
C VAL A 385 -10.39 -13.10 -11.89
N ARG A 386 -9.55 -12.07 -11.84
CA ARG A 386 -9.69 -10.85 -12.64
C ARG A 386 -9.41 -11.13 -14.12
N LYS A 387 -10.31 -10.70 -15.01
CA LYS A 387 -10.16 -10.77 -16.47
C LYS A 387 -9.83 -9.40 -17.03
N GLY A 388 -8.54 -9.12 -17.19
CA GLY A 388 -8.03 -7.81 -17.64
C GLY A 388 -8.37 -6.70 -16.64
N GLY A 389 -8.42 -5.46 -17.11
CA GLY A 389 -8.89 -4.35 -16.27
C GLY A 389 -8.36 -3.01 -16.74
N THR A 390 -9.13 -1.97 -16.44
CA THR A 390 -8.73 -0.58 -16.63
C THR A 390 -8.40 0.01 -15.28
N PHE A 391 -7.16 0.43 -15.10
CA PHE A 391 -6.64 1.04 -13.88
C PHE A 391 -6.62 2.55 -14.04
N THR A 392 -7.28 3.27 -13.13
CA THR A 392 -7.27 4.73 -13.07
C THR A 392 -6.50 5.16 -11.83
N PHE A 393 -5.45 5.94 -12.02
CA PHE A 393 -4.61 6.45 -10.96
C PHE A 393 -5.17 7.75 -10.36
N PRO A 394 -4.82 8.09 -9.11
CA PRO A 394 -5.26 9.35 -8.48
C PRO A 394 -4.88 10.62 -9.26
N ASN A 395 -3.80 10.56 -10.06
CA ASN A 395 -3.36 11.67 -10.91
C ASN A 395 -4.13 11.77 -12.26
N GLY A 396 -5.05 10.84 -12.52
CA GLY A 396 -5.85 10.78 -13.75
C GLY A 396 -5.25 9.94 -14.88
N GLU A 397 -4.09 9.30 -14.69
CA GLU A 397 -3.55 8.33 -15.65
C GLU A 397 -4.48 7.11 -15.75
N VAL A 398 -4.64 6.60 -16.98
CA VAL A 398 -5.43 5.40 -17.27
C VAL A 398 -4.52 4.35 -17.86
N TYR A 399 -4.46 3.16 -17.26
CA TYR A 399 -3.59 2.07 -17.65
C TYR A 399 -4.40 0.80 -17.94
N VAL A 400 -4.01 0.09 -19.01
CA VAL A 400 -4.55 -1.21 -19.39
C VAL A 400 -3.36 -2.12 -19.69
N GLY A 401 -3.17 -3.17 -18.88
CA GLY A 401 -2.04 -4.08 -19.02
C GLY A 401 -1.84 -4.99 -17.81
N ASP A 402 -0.65 -5.57 -17.74
CA ASP A 402 -0.21 -6.41 -16.64
C ASP A 402 -0.04 -5.59 -15.35
N TRP A 403 -0.38 -6.18 -14.21
CA TRP A 403 -0.43 -5.47 -12.92
C TRP A 403 0.04 -6.38 -11.80
N ASP A 404 0.93 -5.87 -10.96
CA ASP A 404 1.35 -6.55 -9.74
C ASP A 404 0.37 -6.21 -8.61
N GLU A 405 -0.45 -7.18 -8.20
CA GLU A 405 -1.44 -6.99 -7.12
C GLU A 405 -0.80 -6.89 -5.73
N GLU A 406 0.40 -7.44 -5.51
CA GLU A 406 1.11 -7.38 -4.23
C GLU A 406 1.81 -6.03 -4.05
N ALA A 407 2.54 -5.60 -5.08
CA ALA A 407 3.21 -4.29 -5.07
C ALA A 407 2.26 -3.12 -5.37
N CYS A 408 1.10 -3.40 -5.98
CA CYS A 408 0.16 -2.41 -6.50
C CYS A 408 0.79 -1.46 -7.54
N LEU A 409 1.57 -2.00 -8.49
CA LEU A 409 2.31 -1.26 -9.51
C LEU A 409 2.10 -1.83 -10.93
N ARG A 410 2.35 -0.99 -11.95
CA ARG A 410 2.44 -1.43 -13.35
C ARG A 410 3.67 -2.31 -13.55
N GLU A 411 3.49 -3.42 -14.24
CA GLU A 411 4.53 -4.40 -14.58
C GLU A 411 4.26 -4.96 -15.99
N GLY A 412 5.18 -5.71 -16.58
CA GLY A 412 4.90 -6.47 -17.81
C GLY A 412 4.58 -5.59 -19.02
N GLN A 413 3.56 -5.94 -19.80
CA GLN A 413 3.12 -5.17 -20.97
C GLN A 413 1.87 -4.35 -20.66
N GLY A 414 1.82 -3.11 -21.18
CA GLY A 414 0.59 -2.34 -21.10
C GLY A 414 0.64 -0.98 -21.77
N GLN A 415 -0.54 -0.38 -21.86
CA GLN A 415 -0.77 0.94 -22.41
C GLN A 415 -1.20 1.89 -21.30
N CYS A 416 -0.53 3.03 -21.19
CA CYS A 416 -0.89 4.14 -20.30
C CYS A 416 -1.28 5.36 -21.12
N THR A 417 -2.46 5.90 -20.85
CA THR A 417 -2.94 7.19 -21.34
C THR A 417 -2.80 8.20 -20.20
N TYR A 418 -2.00 9.24 -20.43
CA TYR A 418 -1.75 10.31 -19.46
C TYR A 418 -2.89 11.34 -19.46
N PRO A 419 -3.06 12.14 -18.38
CA PRO A 419 -4.15 13.12 -18.28
C PRO A 419 -4.17 14.16 -19.40
N ILE A 420 -2.99 14.51 -19.93
CA ILE A 420 -2.81 15.44 -21.04
C ILE A 420 -3.08 14.80 -22.41
N GLY A 421 -3.40 13.49 -22.45
CA GLY A 421 -3.71 12.75 -23.67
C GLY A 421 -2.54 12.05 -24.35
N ASP A 422 -1.32 12.22 -23.82
CA ASP A 422 -0.15 11.44 -24.27
C ASP A 422 -0.39 9.94 -24.01
N VAL A 423 0.21 9.09 -24.83
CA VAL A 423 0.05 7.63 -24.75
C VAL A 423 1.42 6.97 -24.73
N TYR A 424 1.63 6.03 -23.82
CA TYR A 424 2.72 5.07 -23.87
C TYR A 424 2.16 3.66 -24.02
N GLU A 425 2.75 2.86 -24.92
CA GLU A 425 2.45 1.45 -25.10
C GLU A 425 3.77 0.67 -25.11
N GLY A 426 3.94 -0.27 -24.18
CA GLY A 426 5.16 -1.06 -24.14
C GLY A 426 5.38 -1.74 -22.80
N SER A 427 6.65 -2.02 -22.51
CA SER A 427 6.99 -2.74 -21.28
C SER A 427 7.08 -1.79 -20.08
N TRP A 428 6.73 -2.31 -18.91
CA TRP A 428 6.72 -1.64 -17.61
C TRP A 428 7.47 -2.48 -16.60
N LYS A 429 8.13 -1.79 -15.67
CA LYS A 429 8.79 -2.43 -14.53
C LYS A 429 8.78 -1.49 -13.34
N ASN A 430 8.28 -1.94 -12.20
CA ASN A 430 8.20 -1.13 -10.97
C ASN A 430 7.58 0.26 -11.21
N ASP A 431 6.46 0.30 -11.94
CA ASP A 431 5.74 1.53 -12.30
C ASP A 431 6.45 2.49 -13.28
N GLU A 432 7.62 2.09 -13.82
CA GLU A 432 8.36 2.88 -14.79
C GLU A 432 8.35 2.24 -16.18
N ARG A 433 8.35 3.08 -17.23
CA ARG A 433 8.55 2.64 -18.61
C ARG A 433 9.91 1.95 -18.72
N HIS A 434 9.92 0.74 -19.27
CA HIS A 434 11.11 -0.09 -19.36
C HIS A 434 11.10 -0.93 -20.63
N GLY A 435 12.25 -1.45 -21.06
CA GLY A 435 12.34 -2.31 -22.24
C GLY A 435 11.90 -1.59 -23.51
N PHE A 436 11.30 -2.30 -24.47
CA PHE A 436 10.85 -1.67 -25.71
C PHE A 436 9.45 -1.06 -25.52
N GLY A 437 9.23 0.12 -26.09
CA GLY A 437 7.95 0.81 -26.01
C GLY A 437 7.83 2.03 -26.94
N LYS A 438 6.59 2.41 -27.19
CA LYS A 438 6.19 3.52 -28.05
C LYS A 438 5.50 4.60 -27.22
N PHE A 439 5.95 5.84 -27.35
CA PHE A 439 5.35 7.02 -26.76
C PHE A 439 4.84 7.95 -27.85
N ILE A 440 3.62 8.42 -27.72
CA ILE A 440 2.93 9.30 -28.66
C ILE A 440 2.41 10.51 -27.86
N GLN A 441 2.86 11.70 -28.21
CA GLN A 441 2.31 12.94 -27.66
C GLN A 441 0.91 13.19 -28.24
N LEU A 442 -0.02 13.80 -27.48
CA LEU A 442 -1.44 13.98 -27.88
C LEU A 442 -1.62 14.55 -29.31
N ASP A 443 -0.79 15.51 -29.69
CA ASP A 443 -0.86 16.17 -31.00
C ASP A 443 -0.33 15.31 -32.16
N GLY A 444 0.26 14.16 -31.85
CA GLY A 444 0.95 13.28 -32.79
C GLY A 444 2.27 13.86 -33.33
N ASN A 445 2.66 15.06 -32.90
CA ASN A 445 3.83 15.77 -33.42
C ASN A 445 5.14 15.21 -32.87
N ARG A 446 5.08 14.44 -31.77
CA ARG A 446 6.23 13.75 -31.21
C ARG A 446 5.90 12.29 -30.96
N VAL A 447 6.62 11.41 -31.65
CA VAL A 447 6.55 9.97 -31.47
C VAL A 447 7.95 9.47 -31.14
N TYR A 448 8.07 8.62 -30.13
CA TYR A 448 9.28 7.85 -29.87
C TYR A 448 8.94 6.37 -29.85
N GLU A 449 9.73 5.55 -30.51
CA GLU A 449 9.60 4.09 -30.51
C GLU A 449 11.00 3.49 -30.36
N GLY A 450 11.26 2.81 -29.26
CA GLY A 450 12.60 2.32 -28.93
C GLY A 450 12.72 1.75 -27.54
N GLU A 451 13.95 1.59 -27.10
CA GLU A 451 14.26 1.13 -25.75
C GLU A 451 14.04 2.23 -24.70
N TRP A 452 13.66 1.79 -23.50
CA TRP A 452 13.38 2.57 -22.31
C TRP A 452 14.08 1.95 -21.11
N LYS A 453 14.59 2.80 -20.22
CA LYS A 453 15.18 2.38 -18.95
C LYS A 453 14.84 3.42 -17.90
N GLU A 454 14.24 2.96 -16.80
CA GLU A 454 13.87 3.81 -15.64
C GLU A 454 13.09 5.07 -16.06
N GLY A 455 12.08 4.88 -16.92
CA GLY A 455 11.24 5.97 -17.41
C GLY A 455 11.85 6.85 -18.51
N LYS A 456 13.11 6.66 -18.89
CA LYS A 456 13.83 7.48 -19.88
C LYS A 456 14.12 6.71 -21.17
N ARG A 457 14.18 7.44 -22.29
CA ARG A 457 14.61 6.86 -23.58
C ARG A 457 16.07 6.44 -23.47
N HIS A 458 16.36 5.22 -23.90
CA HIS A 458 17.67 4.59 -23.77
C HIS A 458 17.90 3.65 -24.98
N GLY A 459 19.12 3.17 -25.19
CA GLY A 459 19.40 2.16 -26.21
C GLY A 459 19.07 2.63 -27.63
N ILE A 460 18.63 1.74 -28.51
CA ILE A 460 18.28 2.10 -29.89
C ILE A 460 16.82 2.56 -29.97
N GLY A 461 16.58 3.67 -30.65
CA GLY A 461 15.23 4.20 -30.85
C GLY A 461 15.06 5.07 -32.08
N THR A 462 13.80 5.27 -32.45
CA THR A 462 13.35 6.22 -33.47
C THR A 462 12.57 7.32 -32.80
N GLN A 463 12.92 8.57 -33.06
CA GLN A 463 12.18 9.75 -32.61
C GLN A 463 11.71 10.54 -33.83
N GLU A 464 10.40 10.71 -33.98
CA GLU A 464 9.78 11.59 -34.95
C GLU A 464 9.31 12.87 -34.24
N THR A 465 9.65 14.01 -34.83
CA THR A 465 9.26 15.35 -34.37
C THR A 465 8.93 16.24 -35.57
N GLU A 466 8.37 17.43 -35.35
CA GLU A 466 8.27 18.44 -36.41
C GLU A 466 9.63 18.86 -37.02
N GLU A 467 10.75 18.62 -36.34
CA GLU A 467 12.09 18.94 -36.85
C GLU A 467 12.62 17.88 -37.82
N GLY A 468 12.09 16.66 -37.72
CA GLY A 468 12.55 15.51 -38.47
C GLY A 468 12.46 14.19 -37.71
N ILE A 469 13.00 13.15 -38.34
CA ILE A 469 13.09 11.78 -37.81
C ILE A 469 14.55 11.49 -37.44
N TYR A 470 14.80 11.16 -36.19
CA TYR A 470 16.07 10.62 -35.72
C TYR A 470 15.96 9.10 -35.51
N GLN A 471 16.93 8.35 -36.00
CA GLN A 471 17.10 6.92 -35.74
C GLN A 471 18.52 6.69 -35.23
N GLY A 472 18.68 6.23 -34.00
CA GLY A 472 20.00 6.06 -33.40
C GLY A 472 19.96 5.70 -31.92
N GLU A 473 21.09 5.92 -31.27
CA GLU A 473 21.27 5.62 -29.84
C GLU A 473 20.78 6.76 -28.94
N PHE A 474 20.21 6.38 -27.80
CA PHE A 474 19.80 7.27 -26.73
C PHE A 474 20.44 6.85 -25.41
N GLN A 475 20.79 7.83 -24.59
CA GLN A 475 21.18 7.64 -23.20
C GLN A 475 20.47 8.67 -22.36
N ASP A 476 19.57 8.21 -21.48
CA ASP A 476 18.84 9.04 -20.51
C ASP A 476 18.15 10.25 -21.16
N ASP A 477 17.34 9.98 -22.19
CA ASP A 477 16.62 10.96 -23.02
C ASP A 477 17.45 11.78 -24.00
N VAL A 478 18.76 11.56 -24.07
CA VAL A 478 19.68 12.35 -24.91
C VAL A 478 20.17 11.53 -26.09
N ARG A 479 20.17 12.10 -27.30
CA ARG A 479 20.75 11.42 -28.48
C ARG A 479 22.26 11.30 -28.34
N CYS A 480 22.79 10.10 -28.55
CA CYS A 480 24.20 9.78 -28.42
C CYS A 480 24.66 8.77 -29.48
N GLY A 481 25.90 8.30 -29.37
CA GLY A 481 26.42 7.21 -30.20
C GLY A 481 26.35 7.51 -31.70
N HIS A 482 25.85 6.58 -32.49
CA HIS A 482 25.64 6.76 -33.91
C HIS A 482 24.15 6.95 -34.25
N GLY A 483 23.86 7.86 -35.17
CA GLY A 483 22.48 8.11 -35.59
C GLY A 483 22.32 8.77 -36.94
N LEU A 484 21.16 8.54 -37.54
CA LEU A 484 20.66 9.16 -38.77
C LEU A 484 19.53 10.14 -38.39
N HIS A 485 19.69 11.40 -38.76
CA HIS A 485 18.65 12.42 -38.64
C HIS A 485 18.22 12.89 -40.02
N MET A 486 16.95 12.65 -40.36
CA MET A 486 16.26 13.16 -41.54
C MET A 486 15.46 14.39 -41.11
N GLY A 487 16.01 15.58 -41.35
CA GLY A 487 15.38 16.86 -41.02
C GLY A 487 14.39 17.35 -42.08
N ARG A 488 13.89 18.57 -41.89
CA ARG A 488 13.00 19.25 -42.84
C ARG A 488 13.59 19.34 -44.26
N ARG A 489 12.71 19.27 -45.26
CA ARG A 489 13.04 19.41 -46.70
C ARG A 489 14.12 18.42 -47.15
N ASP A 490 14.09 17.18 -46.66
CA ASP A 490 15.07 16.14 -47.00
C ASP A 490 16.53 16.45 -46.58
N SER A 491 16.75 17.43 -45.70
CA SER A 491 18.07 17.62 -45.08
C SER A 491 18.42 16.39 -44.25
N MET A 492 19.68 16.00 -44.24
CA MET A 492 20.11 14.75 -43.60
C MET A 492 21.43 14.93 -42.85
N TYR A 493 21.57 14.20 -41.76
CA TYR A 493 22.85 13.98 -41.08
C TYR A 493 22.96 12.52 -40.66
N ARG A 494 24.08 11.88 -40.99
CA ARG A 494 24.45 10.55 -40.50
C ARG A 494 25.83 10.64 -39.89
N GLY A 495 25.97 10.32 -38.61
CA GLY A 495 27.26 10.44 -37.93
C GLY A 495 27.17 10.18 -36.45
N THR A 496 28.20 10.64 -35.73
CA THR A 496 28.28 10.54 -34.28
C THR A 496 27.50 11.67 -33.57
N TRP A 497 26.93 11.35 -32.42
CA TRP A 497 26.12 12.23 -31.60
C TRP A 497 26.60 12.18 -30.16
N LYS A 498 26.53 13.33 -29.48
CA LYS A 498 26.79 13.45 -28.05
C LYS A 498 26.02 14.65 -27.52
N ASP A 499 25.29 14.46 -26.43
CA ASP A 499 24.55 15.55 -25.76
C ASP A 499 23.60 16.29 -26.73
N ASP A 500 22.85 15.52 -27.54
CA ASP A 500 21.98 16.01 -28.62
C ASP A 500 22.68 16.78 -29.76
N ALA A 501 24.00 16.90 -29.71
CA ALA A 501 24.80 17.58 -30.70
C ALA A 501 25.44 16.59 -31.68
N ARG A 502 25.47 17.00 -32.95
CA ARG A 502 26.25 16.36 -34.02
C ARG A 502 27.73 16.65 -33.78
N VAL A 503 28.50 15.62 -33.42
CA VAL A 503 29.93 15.74 -33.10
C VAL A 503 30.70 14.63 -33.77
N GLY A 504 31.99 14.78 -34.05
CA GLY A 504 32.82 13.73 -34.63
C GLY A 504 32.53 13.45 -36.11
N PRO A 505 32.96 12.29 -36.65
CA PRO A 505 32.82 11.97 -38.06
C PRO A 505 31.36 11.83 -38.51
N GLY A 506 31.02 12.42 -39.65
CA GLY A 506 29.69 12.30 -40.23
C GLY A 506 29.59 12.74 -41.68
N ILE A 507 28.39 12.57 -42.23
CA ILE A 507 27.96 13.04 -43.55
C ILE A 507 26.68 13.85 -43.35
N SER A 508 26.60 15.04 -43.91
CA SER A 508 25.41 15.89 -43.88
C SER A 508 25.00 16.33 -45.28
N PHE A 509 23.71 16.32 -45.57
CA PHE A 509 23.15 16.95 -46.76
C PHE A 509 22.31 18.16 -46.35
N ASP A 510 22.71 19.34 -46.82
CA ASP A 510 21.95 20.58 -46.68
C ASP A 510 21.11 20.77 -47.93
N SER A 511 19.80 20.54 -47.80
CA SER A 511 18.88 20.62 -48.94
C SER A 511 18.61 22.04 -49.42
N LYS A 512 18.81 23.06 -48.57
CA LYS A 512 18.68 24.47 -49.00
C LYS A 512 19.84 24.86 -49.91
N LYS A 513 21.03 24.32 -49.65
CA LYS A 513 22.24 24.57 -50.44
C LYS A 513 22.47 23.52 -51.54
N GLY A 514 21.72 22.41 -51.55
CA GLY A 514 21.99 21.26 -52.41
C GLY A 514 23.41 20.71 -52.25
N THR A 515 23.96 20.76 -51.03
CA THR A 515 25.37 20.47 -50.76
C THR A 515 25.51 19.32 -49.77
N ILE A 516 26.33 18.34 -50.12
CA ILE A 516 26.76 17.24 -49.25
C ILE A 516 28.08 17.65 -48.58
N TYR A 517 28.19 17.47 -47.27
CA TYR A 517 29.40 17.68 -46.47
C TYR A 517 29.80 16.36 -45.82
N GLN A 518 31.10 16.08 -45.76
CA GLN A 518 31.64 14.90 -45.09
C GLN A 518 32.92 15.27 -44.34
N GLY A 519 33.06 14.86 -43.09
CA GLY A 519 34.24 15.19 -42.27
C GLY A 519 33.94 15.18 -40.79
N LEU A 520 34.72 15.93 -40.03
CA LEU A 520 34.55 16.08 -38.58
C LEU A 520 33.57 17.22 -38.26
N PHE A 521 32.58 16.94 -37.42
CA PHE A 521 31.59 17.91 -36.96
C PHE A 521 31.84 18.29 -35.50
N LEU A 522 31.55 19.54 -35.16
CA LEU A 522 31.44 20.02 -33.78
C LEU A 522 30.21 20.91 -33.70
N LEU A 523 29.27 20.55 -32.83
CA LEU A 523 27.97 21.24 -32.69
C LEU A 523 27.25 21.40 -34.05
N GLY A 524 27.34 20.39 -34.91
CA GLY A 524 26.70 20.36 -36.22
C GLY A 524 27.34 21.20 -37.31
N LYS A 525 28.50 21.78 -37.06
CA LYS A 525 29.30 22.50 -38.06
C LYS A 525 30.55 21.70 -38.41
N LEU A 526 30.94 21.70 -39.68
CA LEU A 526 32.17 21.04 -40.13
C LEU A 526 33.39 21.78 -39.55
N GLN A 527 34.38 21.02 -39.10
CA GLN A 527 35.62 21.52 -38.50
C GLN A 527 36.81 20.75 -39.05
N SER A 528 38.00 21.33 -38.88
CA SER A 528 39.29 20.70 -39.22
C SER A 528 39.38 20.36 -40.71
N VAL A 529 39.27 19.09 -41.11
CA VAL A 529 39.41 18.65 -42.51
C VAL A 529 38.11 17.99 -42.94
N GLY A 530 37.66 18.31 -44.14
CA GLY A 530 36.43 17.77 -44.69
C GLY A 530 36.25 18.06 -46.17
N THR A 531 35.25 17.43 -46.74
CA THR A 531 34.86 17.58 -48.14
C THR A 531 33.45 18.17 -48.25
N SER A 532 33.20 18.90 -49.33
CA SER A 532 31.85 19.27 -49.74
C SER A 532 31.64 19.01 -51.22
N ARG A 533 30.45 18.56 -51.61
CA ARG A 533 30.04 18.37 -53.00
C ARG A 533 28.73 19.11 -53.25
N SER A 534 28.72 19.98 -54.24
CA SER A 534 27.54 20.72 -54.70
C SER A 534 27.50 20.74 -56.23
N GLU A 535 26.46 21.34 -56.81
CA GLU A 535 26.42 21.63 -58.26
C GLU A 535 27.51 22.61 -58.71
N LYS A 536 28.04 23.43 -57.78
CA LYS A 536 29.02 24.48 -58.08
C LYS A 536 30.45 23.99 -58.09
N ASP A 537 30.79 23.04 -57.21
CA ASP A 537 32.13 22.45 -57.09
C ASP A 537 32.15 21.25 -56.14
N MET A 538 33.27 20.51 -56.19
CA MET A 538 33.69 19.55 -55.16
C MET A 538 34.94 20.10 -54.46
N TYR A 539 34.83 20.41 -53.18
CA TYR A 539 35.90 20.98 -52.36
C TYR A 539 36.44 19.95 -51.36
N GLU A 540 37.74 19.93 -51.17
CA GLU A 540 38.45 19.20 -50.12
C GLU A 540 39.46 20.14 -49.47
N GLY A 541 39.42 20.27 -48.15
CA GLY A 541 40.33 21.18 -47.45
C GLY A 541 39.98 21.39 -45.99
N THR A 542 40.48 22.49 -45.44
CA THR A 542 40.23 22.84 -44.04
C THR A 542 38.93 23.62 -43.84
N TRP A 543 38.32 23.44 -42.67
CA TRP A 543 37.02 24.02 -42.29
C TRP A 543 37.07 24.60 -40.89
N CYS A 544 36.39 25.73 -40.71
CA CYS A 544 36.19 26.37 -39.41
C CYS A 544 34.73 26.82 -39.34
N ASP A 545 34.01 26.38 -38.32
CA ASP A 545 32.59 26.74 -38.09
C ASP A 545 31.66 26.55 -39.30
N GLY A 546 31.90 25.49 -40.07
CA GLY A 546 31.09 25.13 -41.24
C GLY A 546 31.40 25.95 -42.49
N GLU A 547 32.45 26.76 -42.46
CA GLU A 547 32.93 27.55 -43.59
C GLU A 547 34.31 27.05 -44.04
N ARG A 548 34.57 27.13 -45.36
CA ARG A 548 35.89 26.83 -45.93
C ARG A 548 36.91 27.79 -45.32
N HIS A 549 38.02 27.25 -44.85
CA HIS A 549 39.07 28.02 -44.18
C HIS A 549 40.43 27.41 -44.50
N GLY A 550 41.52 28.17 -44.45
CA GLY A 550 42.87 27.65 -44.69
C GLY A 550 43.06 27.15 -46.13
N VAL A 551 43.86 26.11 -46.35
CA VAL A 551 44.16 25.63 -47.71
C VAL A 551 43.13 24.60 -48.15
N GLY A 552 42.64 24.73 -49.39
CA GLY A 552 41.76 23.72 -49.98
C GLY A 552 41.82 23.65 -51.49
N VAL A 553 41.30 22.56 -52.03
CA VAL A 553 41.26 22.22 -53.45
C VAL A 553 39.80 22.11 -53.89
N SER A 554 39.40 22.92 -54.87
CA SER A 554 38.07 22.88 -55.51
C SER A 554 38.20 22.30 -56.91
N THR A 555 37.42 21.26 -57.21
CA THR A 555 37.17 20.76 -58.57
C THR A 555 35.89 21.38 -59.10
N LEU A 556 35.98 22.14 -60.19
CA LEU A 556 34.88 22.85 -60.82
C LEU A 556 34.08 21.94 -61.77
N PRO A 557 32.83 22.29 -62.14
CA PRO A 557 31.98 21.45 -62.99
C PRO A 557 32.51 21.28 -64.40
N ASN A 558 33.33 22.24 -64.86
CA ASN A 558 34.02 22.16 -66.16
C ASN A 558 35.20 21.17 -66.17
N GLY A 559 35.62 20.66 -65.00
CA GLY A 559 36.75 19.74 -64.80
C GLY A 559 38.05 20.41 -64.34
N ASP A 560 38.06 21.74 -64.21
CA ASP A 560 39.23 22.47 -63.71
C ASP A 560 39.42 22.23 -62.21
N VAL A 561 40.67 22.28 -61.74
CA VAL A 561 41.03 22.08 -60.34
C VAL A 561 41.79 23.29 -59.83
N VAL A 562 41.34 23.87 -58.73
CA VAL A 562 41.90 25.10 -58.16
C VAL A 562 42.30 24.86 -56.71
N ARG A 563 43.55 25.11 -56.37
CA ARG A 563 44.05 25.10 -54.99
C ARG A 563 44.38 26.54 -54.55
N CYS A 564 43.73 26.99 -53.49
CA CYS A 564 43.91 28.34 -52.94
C CYS A 564 43.69 28.38 -51.42
N VAL A 565 43.95 29.55 -50.81
CA VAL A 565 43.68 29.82 -49.40
C VAL A 565 42.27 30.40 -49.25
N TRP A 566 41.54 29.98 -48.23
CA TRP A 566 40.17 30.37 -47.91
C TRP A 566 40.12 31.02 -46.52
N HIS A 567 39.24 32.00 -46.35
CA HIS A 567 38.94 32.59 -45.05
C HIS A 567 37.44 32.90 -44.99
N HIS A 568 36.73 32.32 -44.02
CA HIS A 568 35.29 32.47 -43.84
C HIS A 568 34.47 32.26 -45.13
N GLY A 569 34.79 31.17 -45.85
CA GLY A 569 34.09 30.82 -47.09
C GLY A 569 34.46 31.65 -48.31
N VAL A 570 35.37 32.62 -48.18
CA VAL A 570 35.83 33.48 -49.27
C VAL A 570 37.24 33.06 -49.71
N PRO A 571 37.47 32.77 -51.01
CA PRO A 571 38.81 32.51 -51.52
C PRO A 571 39.64 33.80 -51.43
N GLN A 572 40.85 33.68 -50.90
CA GLN A 572 41.75 34.81 -50.71
C GLN A 572 42.52 35.12 -52.00
N GLU A 573 42.80 36.40 -52.22
CA GLU A 573 43.72 36.86 -53.27
C GLU A 573 45.16 36.38 -52.97
N GLY A 574 45.99 36.28 -54.01
CA GLY A 574 47.38 35.84 -53.91
C GLY A 574 47.62 34.50 -54.57
N GLN A 575 48.50 33.67 -54.00
CA GLN A 575 49.01 32.46 -54.65
C GLN A 575 47.93 31.39 -54.87
N VAL A 576 47.77 30.97 -56.13
CA VAL A 576 46.82 29.95 -56.59
C VAL A 576 47.55 28.96 -57.48
N LEU A 577 47.21 27.67 -57.33
CA LEU A 577 47.55 26.63 -58.31
C LEU A 577 46.27 26.24 -59.04
N TYR A 578 46.20 26.54 -60.33
CA TYR A 578 45.06 26.26 -61.21
C TYR A 578 45.47 25.22 -62.24
N LYS A 579 44.73 24.11 -62.34
CA LYS A 579 44.90 23.07 -63.35
C LYS A 579 43.66 23.04 -64.23
N TYR A 580 43.82 23.40 -65.48
CA TYR A 580 42.77 23.39 -66.48
C TYR A 580 42.51 21.97 -66.96
N ARG A 581 41.28 21.71 -67.42
CA ARG A 581 40.88 20.39 -67.92
C ARG A 581 41.67 19.92 -69.15
N ASP A 582 42.14 20.85 -69.99
CA ASP A 582 42.94 20.56 -71.19
C ASP A 582 44.37 20.10 -70.86
N GLY A 583 44.81 20.23 -69.61
CA GLY A 583 46.14 19.87 -69.14
C GLY A 583 47.03 21.06 -68.80
N ASP A 584 46.61 22.28 -69.16
CA ASP A 584 47.32 23.49 -68.79
C ASP A 584 47.36 23.65 -67.26
N THR A 585 48.46 24.20 -66.74
CA THR A 585 48.58 24.53 -65.31
C THR A 585 49.12 25.94 -65.12
N TYR A 586 48.57 26.67 -64.17
CA TYR A 586 49.05 27.97 -63.75
C TYR A 586 49.37 27.95 -62.25
N GLU A 587 50.55 28.42 -61.88
CA GLU A 587 50.96 28.67 -60.50
C GLU A 587 51.38 30.13 -60.36
N GLY A 588 50.64 30.93 -59.60
CA GLY A 588 50.94 32.35 -59.45
C GLY A 588 49.86 33.15 -58.73
N GLU A 589 50.00 34.47 -58.74
CA GLU A 589 49.11 35.36 -57.99
C GLU A 589 47.80 35.65 -58.72
N TRP A 590 46.69 35.70 -57.97
CA TRP A 590 45.37 36.11 -58.44
C TRP A 590 44.88 37.34 -57.70
N LYS A 591 44.21 38.24 -58.43
CA LYS A 591 43.50 39.41 -57.89
C LYS A 591 42.21 39.61 -58.66
N ASN A 592 41.08 39.82 -57.97
CA ASN A 592 39.75 39.91 -58.59
C ASN A 592 39.40 38.75 -59.56
N GLY A 593 39.87 37.54 -59.28
CA GLY A 593 39.61 36.36 -60.13
C GLY A 593 40.45 36.30 -61.42
N LEU A 594 41.44 37.18 -61.58
CA LEU A 594 42.35 37.21 -62.74
C LEU A 594 43.80 37.00 -62.30
N ARG A 595 44.59 36.37 -63.17
CA ARG A 595 46.04 36.23 -63.01
C ARG A 595 46.70 37.61 -62.92
N CYS A 596 47.56 37.82 -61.94
CA CYS A 596 48.31 39.04 -61.71
C CYS A 596 49.69 38.73 -61.13
N GLY A 597 50.53 39.76 -60.94
CA GLY A 597 51.80 39.60 -60.21
C GLY A 597 52.73 38.63 -60.91
N LYS A 598 53.47 37.80 -60.17
CA LYS A 598 54.33 36.77 -60.77
C LYS A 598 53.60 35.43 -60.88
N GLY A 599 53.79 34.75 -62.00
CA GLY A 599 53.21 33.42 -62.20
C GLY A 599 53.82 32.64 -63.35
N THR A 600 53.65 31.33 -63.29
CA THR A 600 54.13 30.36 -64.27
C THR A 600 52.94 29.61 -64.87
N GLN A 601 52.74 29.75 -66.18
CA GLN A 601 51.81 28.97 -66.98
C GLN A 601 52.58 27.86 -67.69
N THR A 602 52.22 26.61 -67.47
CA THR A 602 52.64 25.46 -68.28
C THR A 602 51.47 25.06 -69.17
N TYR A 603 51.71 24.92 -70.45
CA TYR A 603 50.71 24.52 -71.43
C TYR A 603 50.74 23.01 -71.65
N ALA A 604 49.63 22.45 -72.14
CA ALA A 604 49.47 21.02 -72.37
C ALA A 604 50.46 20.45 -73.41
N ASP A 605 51.00 21.31 -74.29
CA ASP A 605 52.05 20.94 -75.25
C ASP A 605 53.47 20.90 -74.65
N GLY A 606 53.61 21.26 -73.36
CA GLY A 606 54.88 21.30 -72.63
C GLY A 606 55.58 22.66 -72.67
N SER A 607 55.07 23.65 -73.41
CA SER A 607 55.61 25.01 -73.37
C SER A 607 55.30 25.68 -72.02
N ILE A 608 56.14 26.65 -71.62
CA ILE A 608 56.07 27.29 -70.30
C ILE A 608 56.27 28.79 -70.44
N TYR A 609 55.36 29.59 -69.91
CA TYR A 609 55.59 31.01 -69.66
C TYR A 609 55.78 31.27 -68.16
N ALA A 610 56.89 31.88 -67.76
CA ALA A 610 57.14 32.32 -66.39
C ALA A 610 57.45 33.82 -66.40
N GLY A 611 56.63 34.65 -65.73
CA GLY A 611 56.80 36.10 -65.80
C GLY A 611 55.77 36.88 -65.01
N GLU A 612 55.70 38.18 -65.30
CA GLU A 612 54.69 39.08 -64.74
C GLU A 612 53.34 38.94 -65.48
N TRP A 613 52.25 39.18 -64.76
CA TRP A 613 50.88 39.08 -65.23
C TRP A 613 50.09 40.31 -64.82
N PHE A 614 49.21 40.78 -65.70
CA PHE A 614 48.28 41.86 -65.44
C PHE A 614 46.93 41.57 -66.08
N GLU A 615 45.85 41.64 -65.29
CA GLU A 615 44.46 41.39 -65.71
C GLU A 615 44.28 40.12 -66.58
N GLY A 616 44.94 39.03 -66.19
CA GLY A 616 44.81 37.74 -66.87
C GLY A 616 45.75 37.52 -68.06
N LYS A 617 46.59 38.50 -68.42
CA LYS A 617 47.51 38.43 -69.57
C LYS A 617 48.98 38.50 -69.15
N PRO A 618 49.90 37.86 -69.89
CA PRO A 618 51.34 38.10 -69.78
C PRO A 618 51.67 39.60 -69.88
N HIS A 619 52.49 40.09 -68.96
CA HIS A 619 52.89 41.50 -68.87
C HIS A 619 54.32 41.62 -68.33
N GLY A 620 54.94 42.79 -68.43
CA GLY A 620 56.24 43.06 -67.81
C GLY A 620 57.34 42.11 -68.27
N HIS A 621 58.27 41.75 -67.38
CA HIS A 621 59.37 40.84 -67.72
C HIS A 621 58.97 39.38 -67.57
N GLY A 622 59.39 38.54 -68.50
CA GLY A 622 59.12 37.09 -68.45
C GLY A 622 60.06 36.25 -69.30
N SER A 623 59.83 34.95 -69.28
CA SER A 623 60.51 33.95 -70.10
C SER A 623 59.49 32.95 -70.65
N TYR A 624 59.52 32.70 -71.96
CA TYR A 624 58.72 31.68 -72.63
C TYR A 624 59.64 30.54 -73.12
N THR A 625 59.43 29.33 -72.63
CA THR A 625 60.10 28.11 -73.10
C THR A 625 59.15 27.38 -74.05
N ASP A 626 59.55 27.14 -75.28
CA ASP A 626 58.72 26.38 -76.22
C ASP A 626 58.74 24.87 -75.92
N ALA A 627 57.92 24.07 -76.62
CA ALA A 627 57.86 22.62 -76.44
C ALA A 627 59.16 21.87 -76.81
N ARG A 628 60.14 22.54 -77.44
CA ARG A 628 61.44 22.00 -77.83
C ARG A 628 62.54 22.35 -76.82
N GLY A 629 62.26 23.23 -75.87
CA GLY A 629 63.18 23.68 -74.84
C GLY A 629 63.93 24.99 -75.18
N GLU A 630 63.56 25.68 -76.26
CA GLU A 630 64.11 27.01 -76.57
C GLU A 630 63.50 28.06 -75.64
N VAL A 631 64.32 28.86 -74.95
CA VAL A 631 63.88 29.84 -73.96
C VAL A 631 64.01 31.26 -74.51
N LEU A 632 62.91 32.00 -74.53
CA LEU A 632 62.80 33.38 -74.99
C LEU A 632 62.54 34.29 -73.79
N VAL A 633 63.48 35.17 -73.45
CA VAL A 633 63.36 36.18 -72.38
C VAL A 633 63.12 37.55 -72.98
N GLY A 634 62.16 38.32 -72.46
CA GLY A 634 61.78 39.63 -73.02
C GLY A 634 60.81 40.45 -72.16
N VAL A 635 60.10 41.38 -72.80
CA VAL A 635 59.05 42.20 -72.18
C VAL A 635 57.70 41.94 -72.88
N TRP A 636 56.63 41.80 -72.11
CA TRP A 636 55.25 41.56 -72.57
C TRP A 636 54.34 42.73 -72.21
N ALA A 637 53.36 43.03 -73.07
CA ALA A 637 52.29 43.98 -72.82
C ALA A 637 51.01 43.50 -73.49
N GLU A 638 49.87 43.60 -72.80
CA GLU A 638 48.57 43.14 -73.31
C GLU A 638 48.53 41.68 -73.82
N GLY A 639 49.39 40.81 -73.27
CA GLY A 639 49.52 39.41 -73.66
C GLY A 639 50.36 39.17 -74.90
N GLU A 640 50.82 40.23 -75.56
CA GLU A 640 51.73 40.15 -76.70
C GLU A 640 53.16 40.51 -76.27
N ARG A 641 54.16 39.89 -76.91
CA ARG A 641 55.55 40.25 -76.67
C ARG A 641 55.88 41.56 -77.39
N LEU A 642 56.60 42.45 -76.71
CA LEU A 642 57.16 43.64 -77.33
C LEU A 642 58.46 43.27 -78.06
N ASP A 643 58.41 43.27 -79.39
CA ASP A 643 59.55 43.01 -80.28
C ASP A 643 60.52 44.21 -80.31
N ALA A 644 61.28 44.40 -79.22
CA ALA A 644 62.27 45.47 -79.08
C ALA A 644 63.68 44.93 -78.75
N GLN A 645 63.83 44.25 -77.62
CA GLN A 645 65.07 43.59 -77.19
C GLN A 645 64.74 42.34 -76.39
N GLY A 646 65.52 41.28 -76.56
CA GLY A 646 65.37 40.04 -75.79
C GLY A 646 66.56 39.10 -75.89
N CYS A 647 66.46 37.99 -75.19
CA CYS A 647 67.45 36.93 -75.18
C CYS A 647 66.81 35.60 -75.60
N VAL A 648 67.44 34.86 -76.51
CA VAL A 648 67.01 33.53 -76.96
C VAL A 648 68.07 32.52 -76.57
N HIS A 649 67.73 31.55 -75.72
CA HIS A 649 68.53 30.36 -75.47
C HIS A 649 68.02 29.23 -76.36
N PHE A 650 68.84 28.79 -77.30
CA PHE A 650 68.50 27.71 -78.21
C PHE A 650 68.77 26.34 -77.55
N ALA A 651 68.10 25.30 -78.06
CA ALA A 651 68.22 23.94 -77.54
C ALA A 651 69.64 23.34 -77.68
N ASP A 652 70.46 23.87 -78.59
CA ASP A 652 71.87 23.48 -78.76
C ASP A 652 72.82 24.16 -77.76
N GLY A 653 72.29 24.99 -76.86
CA GLY A 653 73.04 25.75 -75.86
C GLY A 653 73.57 27.10 -76.34
N SER A 654 73.31 27.49 -77.59
CA SER A 654 73.63 28.83 -78.07
C SER A 654 72.69 29.89 -77.48
N VAL A 655 73.17 31.13 -77.36
CA VAL A 655 72.46 32.25 -76.73
C VAL A 655 72.55 33.48 -77.64
N TYR A 656 71.40 34.02 -78.04
CA TYR A 656 71.31 35.28 -78.77
C TYR A 656 70.80 36.39 -77.85
N GLU A 657 71.47 37.53 -77.82
CA GLU A 657 71.04 38.75 -77.11
C GLU A 657 70.96 39.91 -78.12
N GLY A 658 69.79 40.52 -78.31
CA GLY A 658 69.66 41.62 -79.27
C GLY A 658 68.22 41.93 -79.66
N ASP A 659 68.04 42.61 -80.79
CA ASP A 659 66.69 42.91 -81.29
C ASP A 659 66.01 41.61 -81.76
N LEU A 660 64.69 41.54 -81.61
CA LEU A 660 63.87 40.40 -82.00
C LEU A 660 62.73 40.88 -82.89
N CYS A 661 62.35 40.07 -83.87
CA CYS A 661 61.14 40.27 -84.68
C CYS A 661 60.43 38.93 -84.84
N SER A 662 59.15 38.85 -84.48
CA SER A 662 58.36 37.62 -84.53
C SER A 662 59.04 36.42 -83.83
N GLY A 663 59.84 36.71 -82.80
CA GLY A 663 60.47 35.71 -81.93
C GLY A 663 61.78 35.16 -82.47
N ARG A 664 62.33 35.81 -83.49
CA ARG A 664 63.59 35.42 -84.11
C ARG A 664 64.62 36.53 -83.99
N PRO A 665 65.92 36.20 -83.89
CA PRO A 665 67.01 37.16 -84.01
C PRO A 665 66.80 38.10 -85.21
N HIS A 666 66.75 39.40 -84.95
CA HIS A 666 66.58 40.46 -85.95
C HIS A 666 67.38 41.69 -85.53
N GLY A 667 67.56 42.69 -86.40
CA GLY A 667 68.22 43.95 -86.00
C GLY A 667 69.65 43.72 -85.51
N ASN A 668 70.11 44.44 -84.48
CA ASN A 668 71.45 44.25 -83.93
C ASN A 668 71.44 43.28 -82.75
N GLY A 669 72.41 42.37 -82.69
CA GLY A 669 72.54 41.45 -81.56
C GLY A 669 73.83 40.66 -81.55
N ARG A 670 73.95 39.78 -80.57
CA ARG A 670 75.11 38.92 -80.33
C ARG A 670 74.66 37.47 -80.14
N LEU A 671 75.10 36.56 -81.01
CA LEU A 671 74.90 35.12 -80.88
C LEU A 671 76.18 34.48 -80.31
N SER A 672 76.07 33.75 -79.20
CA SER A 672 77.18 33.06 -78.53
C SER A 672 76.92 31.55 -78.49
N TYR A 673 77.93 30.74 -78.77
CA TYR A 673 77.85 29.27 -78.77
C TYR A 673 78.48 28.67 -77.50
N PRO A 674 78.14 27.41 -77.13
CA PRO A 674 78.71 26.75 -75.95
C PRO A 674 80.23 26.61 -75.95
N ASP A 675 80.85 26.60 -77.14
CA ASP A 675 82.31 26.54 -77.31
C ASP A 675 83.03 27.89 -77.04
N GLY A 676 82.28 28.93 -76.69
CA GLY A 676 82.78 30.27 -76.39
C GLY A 676 82.89 31.18 -77.62
N THR A 677 82.57 30.70 -78.82
CA THR A 677 82.54 31.55 -80.02
C THR A 677 81.33 32.51 -79.97
N SER A 678 81.50 33.76 -80.41
CA SER A 678 80.38 34.72 -80.47
C SER A 678 80.45 35.63 -81.69
N PHE A 679 79.29 35.92 -82.29
CA PHE A 679 79.11 36.77 -83.45
C PHE A 679 78.22 37.96 -83.07
N GLU A 680 78.73 39.18 -83.24
CA GLU A 680 77.99 40.42 -82.98
C GLU A 680 77.79 41.18 -84.30
N GLY A 681 76.55 41.52 -84.63
CA GLY A 681 76.23 42.16 -85.90
C GLY A 681 74.73 42.22 -86.17
N ARG A 682 74.37 42.35 -87.46
CA ARG A 682 72.96 42.52 -87.86
C ARG A 682 72.34 41.17 -88.22
N PHE A 683 71.15 40.88 -87.72
CA PHE A 683 70.39 39.66 -87.99
C PHE A 683 69.11 39.99 -88.73
N ARG A 684 68.65 39.07 -89.59
CA ARG A 684 67.32 39.13 -90.21
C ARG A 684 66.70 37.74 -90.23
N ASP A 685 65.56 37.61 -89.57
CA ASP A 685 64.75 36.39 -89.50
C ASP A 685 65.51 35.15 -89.02
N GLY A 686 66.46 35.35 -88.09
CA GLY A 686 67.33 34.30 -87.55
C GLY A 686 68.66 34.11 -88.26
N VAL A 687 68.94 34.87 -89.33
CA VAL A 687 70.18 34.74 -90.12
C VAL A 687 71.10 35.94 -89.88
N TYR A 688 72.37 35.66 -89.56
CA TYR A 688 73.43 36.68 -89.47
C TYR A 688 73.71 37.28 -90.85
N LEU A 689 73.67 38.61 -90.95
CA LEU A 689 74.01 39.36 -92.15
C LEU A 689 75.46 39.86 -92.05
N LEU A 690 76.27 39.43 -93.01
CA LEU A 690 77.66 39.84 -93.20
C LEU A 690 77.80 41.26 -93.74
#